data_AF-A0A8T2HH07-F1
#
_entry.id   AF-A0A8T2HH07-F1
#
_cell.length_a   1.000
_cell.length_b   1.000
_cell.length_c   1.000
_cell.angle_alpha   90.00
_cell.angle_beta   90.00
_cell.angle_gamma   90.00
#
_symmetry.space_group_name_H-M   'P 1'
#
loop_
_entity.id
_entity.type
_entity.pdbx_description
1 polymer ?
#
loop_
_entity_poly.entity_id
_entity_poly.type
_entity_poly.pdbx_seq_one_letter_code
_entity_poly.pdbx_strand_id
1 'polypeptide(L)'
;MAITYSSADELGNTTEGFLEIRENTSGGWKSARLIIVVQMAERFAYFGIASNLIMYLTGPLGESTAAAAANVNAWTGTVAFLPLLGGFLADSYLGRFRTIIISSSLYILGLGLLSFSTMIPSHQSKDSNQLQETIFFFSLYLVAIGQGGYNPCIKVFGADQFDGNDHKEARDKSSFFNWLMFGNCISILTTRLVSTYIQENLSWSLGFGIPSVSMLLSLFLFLLGTTSYRFSTERVGKKNPFARISRVFMEALKNRRQPDLDIANANANETLLLLAHQSSKQFRFLDRAAISCELAEIEEAKAVLRLIPIWITSVVYTIVHAQSPTFFTKQGATMDRSISPGLLVPAATLQSFINLSVVVFIPIYDRLLVPFARSFTQNSSGITTLQRIGTGIFLSILAMVLAALVETKRLQAARDELSIPMSVWWLIPQYVIFGVSDMFTMVGLQEFFYGQVPSELRSVGMALNLSIYGAGNYLSSFMISVIDKITNQYGQRSWFDNDLDQAHLDYFYWLLAWESTAAAAANVNAWSGVSFLPLLGGFIADSFLGRFRTIVIAYSLYIMGLGLLSFSAMTSSNSKDPNQLQVILFFCSLYLIAIGQGGYKPCIKVFGADQFDGNDIKDAKDKSSYFNWLMFGSCVSILTFRLVSSYIQEDLSWSLGFGIPSVFMLLALFLFLLGTKTYRFSTAREGKKNPFARISHVFMAALKNRTQPDSYIANPNETLLTHQSSKQFRFLNKAAISCSFAEIEEAKAVLKLVPCG
;
A
#
# COMPACT_ATOMS: atom_id res chain seq x y z
N MET A 1 38.63 -23.70 42.88
CA MET A 1 38.70 -23.60 44.36
C MET A 1 37.26 -23.73 44.86
N ALA A 2 36.96 -24.80 45.59
CA ALA A 2 35.62 -25.07 46.11
C ALA A 2 35.25 -24.01 47.16
N ILE A 3 34.06 -23.43 47.06
CA ILE A 3 33.48 -22.61 48.13
C ILE A 3 32.08 -23.13 48.44
N THR A 4 31.97 -23.46 49.72
CA THR A 4 30.87 -23.92 50.55
C THR A 4 29.63 -23.03 50.53
N TYR A 5 28.47 -23.67 50.67
CA TYR A 5 27.17 -23.05 50.93
C TYR A 5 27.19 -22.25 52.24
N SER A 6 26.84 -20.96 52.16
CA SER A 6 26.37 -20.16 53.30
C SER A 6 25.32 -19.15 52.82
N SER A 7 24.14 -19.21 53.45
CA SER A 7 23.06 -18.20 53.54
C SER A 7 22.68 -17.41 52.27
N ALA A 8 21.58 -17.83 51.63
CA ALA A 8 21.00 -17.28 50.40
C ALA A 8 20.35 -15.88 50.53
N ASP A 9 20.09 -15.37 51.75
CA ASP A 9 19.33 -14.13 51.93
C ASP A 9 20.17 -12.84 51.91
N GLU A 10 21.46 -12.88 52.27
CA GLU A 10 22.35 -11.69 52.19
C GLU A 10 22.94 -11.49 50.77
N LEU A 11 23.02 -12.55 49.96
CA LEU A 11 23.51 -12.48 48.59
C LEU A 11 22.48 -11.87 47.63
N GLY A 12 21.18 -11.99 47.93
CA GLY A 12 20.07 -11.44 47.13
C GLY A 12 20.09 -9.91 47.07
N ASN A 13 20.22 -9.24 48.23
CA ASN A 13 20.26 -7.78 48.29
C ASN A 13 21.53 -7.16 47.66
N THR A 14 22.66 -7.88 47.70
CA THR A 14 23.92 -7.40 47.10
C THR A 14 23.98 -7.66 45.59
N THR A 15 23.36 -8.74 45.09
CA THR A 15 23.23 -8.96 43.64
C THR A 15 22.18 -8.06 43.00
N GLU A 16 21.07 -7.76 43.67
CA GLU A 16 20.10 -6.76 43.21
C GLU A 16 20.72 -5.36 43.16
N GLY A 17 21.46 -4.93 44.18
CA GLY A 17 22.16 -3.64 44.16
C GLY A 17 23.27 -3.55 43.10
N PHE A 18 24.00 -4.64 42.82
CA PHE A 18 25.04 -4.66 41.78
C PHE A 18 24.45 -4.74 40.36
N LEU A 19 23.28 -5.37 40.20
CA LEU A 19 22.49 -5.38 38.96
C LEU A 19 21.88 -3.99 38.69
N GLU A 20 21.31 -3.32 39.69
CA GLU A 20 20.80 -1.94 39.60
C GLU A 20 21.91 -0.93 39.20
N ILE A 21 23.10 -1.03 39.78
CA ILE A 21 24.23 -0.15 39.45
C ILE A 21 24.71 -0.37 38.00
N ARG A 22 24.65 -1.61 37.50
CA ARG A 22 25.02 -1.95 36.12
C ARG A 22 23.93 -1.56 35.11
N GLU A 23 22.66 -1.61 35.49
CA GLU A 23 21.54 -1.10 34.69
C GLU A 23 21.59 0.43 34.51
N ASN A 24 22.02 1.16 35.54
CA ASN A 24 22.18 2.62 35.50
C ASN A 24 23.42 3.12 34.73
N THR A 25 24.39 2.24 34.43
CA THR A 25 25.64 2.61 33.73
C THR A 25 25.78 2.02 32.32
N SER A 26 24.88 1.11 31.93
CA SER A 26 24.85 0.47 30.61
C SER A 26 23.69 0.99 29.74
N GLY A 27 23.88 1.00 28.42
CA GLY A 27 22.91 1.52 27.46
C GLY A 27 23.13 2.98 27.07
N GLY A 28 22.04 3.65 26.69
CA GLY A 28 22.00 5.04 26.26
C GLY A 28 22.75 5.34 24.95
N TRP A 29 23.00 6.64 24.74
CA TRP A 29 23.60 7.16 23.51
C TRP A 29 25.02 6.66 23.20
N LYS A 30 25.78 6.20 24.19
CA LYS A 30 27.10 5.61 23.96
C LYS A 30 26.97 4.32 23.13
N SER A 31 26.10 3.43 23.56
CA SER A 31 25.78 2.18 22.88
C SER A 31 25.02 2.41 21.57
N ALA A 32 24.04 3.31 21.59
CA ALA A 32 23.18 3.57 20.44
C ALA A 32 23.97 4.16 19.24
N ARG A 33 24.93 5.06 19.47
CA ARG A 33 25.78 5.63 18.40
C ARG A 33 26.59 4.55 17.69
N LEU A 34 27.14 3.60 18.45
CA LEU A 34 27.90 2.48 17.89
C LEU A 34 27.00 1.58 17.03
N ILE A 35 25.79 1.29 17.52
CA ILE A 35 24.79 0.50 16.77
C ILE A 35 24.36 1.21 15.48
N ILE A 36 24.24 2.54 15.47
CA ILE A 36 23.98 3.31 14.24
C ILE A 36 25.10 3.11 13.23
N VAL A 37 26.37 3.24 13.63
CA VAL A 37 27.52 3.06 12.73
C VAL A 37 27.59 1.61 12.21
N VAL A 38 27.36 0.63 13.08
CA VAL A 38 27.26 -0.79 12.75
C VAL A 38 26.19 -1.02 11.69
N GLN A 39 25.01 -0.43 11.86
CA GLN A 39 23.92 -0.51 10.87
C GLN A 39 24.28 0.17 9.55
N MET A 40 24.94 1.33 9.59
CA MET A 40 25.37 2.03 8.36
C MET A 40 26.34 1.17 7.54
N ALA A 41 27.29 0.51 8.20
CA ALA A 41 28.23 -0.40 7.56
C ALA A 41 27.55 -1.65 6.96
N GLU A 42 26.53 -2.19 7.61
CA GLU A 42 25.73 -3.29 7.04
C GLU A 42 24.89 -2.82 5.85
N ARG A 43 24.25 -1.65 5.92
CA ARG A 43 23.50 -1.11 4.76
C ARG A 43 24.39 -0.92 3.57
N PHE A 44 25.64 -0.51 3.80
CA PHE A 44 26.61 -0.39 2.75
C PHE A 44 26.89 -1.74 2.10
N ALA A 45 27.07 -2.79 2.91
CA ALA A 45 27.31 -4.14 2.41
C ALA A 45 26.10 -4.71 1.64
N TYR A 46 24.89 -4.56 2.17
CA TYR A 46 23.66 -5.07 1.54
C TYR A 46 23.40 -4.43 0.17
N PHE A 47 23.37 -3.09 0.12
CA PHE A 47 23.11 -2.39 -1.14
C PHE A 47 24.30 -2.48 -2.10
N GLY A 48 25.49 -2.82 -1.62
CA GLY A 48 26.66 -3.10 -2.45
C GLY A 48 26.38 -4.28 -3.38
N ILE A 49 25.69 -5.31 -2.89
CA ILE A 49 25.24 -6.42 -3.75
C ILE A 49 23.96 -6.02 -4.49
N ALA A 50 22.93 -5.62 -3.75
CA ALA A 50 21.56 -5.53 -4.29
C ALA A 50 21.39 -4.51 -5.42
N SER A 51 22.17 -3.43 -5.41
CA SER A 51 21.98 -2.32 -6.37
C SER A 51 22.40 -2.66 -7.80
N ASN A 52 23.38 -3.54 -8.01
CA ASN A 52 23.92 -3.84 -9.35
C ASN A 52 23.94 -5.34 -9.70
N LEU A 53 23.23 -6.17 -8.93
CA LEU A 53 23.23 -7.62 -9.09
C LEU A 53 22.84 -8.07 -10.50
N ILE A 54 21.88 -7.39 -11.14
CA ILE A 54 21.44 -7.72 -12.50
C ILE A 54 22.56 -7.57 -13.55
N MET A 55 23.45 -6.58 -13.37
CA MET A 55 24.57 -6.38 -14.29
C MET A 55 25.62 -7.48 -14.14
N TYR A 56 25.82 -7.99 -12.91
CA TYR A 56 26.70 -9.14 -12.69
C TYR A 56 26.13 -10.44 -13.29
N LEU A 57 24.85 -10.70 -13.08
CA LEU A 57 24.18 -11.90 -13.60
C LEU A 57 24.19 -11.93 -15.14
N THR A 58 23.87 -10.80 -15.78
CA THR A 58 23.80 -10.73 -17.26
C THR A 58 25.17 -10.56 -17.94
N GLY A 59 26.17 -9.99 -17.25
CA GLY A 59 27.50 -9.81 -17.79
C GLY A 59 28.41 -11.00 -17.46
N PRO A 60 29.17 -10.96 -16.35
CA PRO A 60 30.10 -12.02 -15.95
C PRO A 60 29.52 -13.44 -15.88
N LEU A 61 28.30 -13.63 -15.37
CA LEU A 61 27.68 -14.97 -15.30
C LEU A 61 26.99 -15.40 -16.59
N GLY A 62 26.71 -14.47 -17.51
CA GLY A 62 26.12 -14.76 -18.81
C GLY A 62 24.67 -15.26 -18.77
N GLU A 63 23.91 -14.96 -17.71
CA GLU A 63 22.49 -15.27 -17.66
C GLU A 63 21.69 -14.44 -18.67
N SER A 64 20.56 -14.97 -19.14
CA SER A 64 19.64 -14.18 -19.96
C SER A 64 19.07 -12.99 -19.16
N THR A 65 18.70 -11.91 -19.85
CA THR A 65 18.13 -10.72 -19.19
C THR A 65 16.88 -11.08 -18.37
N ALA A 66 16.05 -12.00 -18.87
CA ALA A 66 14.89 -12.54 -18.15
C ALA A 66 15.28 -13.34 -16.90
N ALA A 67 16.19 -14.30 -17.04
CA ALA A 67 16.62 -15.18 -15.95
C ALA A 67 17.28 -14.36 -14.84
N ALA A 68 18.17 -13.43 -15.20
CA ALA A 68 18.82 -12.53 -14.26
C ALA A 68 17.81 -11.68 -13.49
N ALA A 69 16.85 -11.05 -14.16
CA ALA A 69 15.81 -10.27 -13.49
C ALA A 69 14.94 -11.14 -12.57
N ALA A 70 14.58 -12.36 -13.00
CA ALA A 70 13.84 -13.32 -12.19
C ALA A 70 14.64 -13.77 -10.95
N ASN A 71 15.95 -14.01 -11.09
CA ASN A 71 16.84 -14.42 -10.01
C ASN A 71 17.07 -13.29 -9.00
N VAL A 72 17.30 -12.04 -9.45
CA VAL A 72 17.38 -10.86 -8.57
C VAL A 72 16.10 -10.68 -7.77
N ASN A 73 14.95 -10.81 -8.43
CA ASN A 73 13.65 -10.69 -7.79
C ASN A 73 13.43 -11.85 -6.79
N ALA A 74 13.73 -13.10 -7.15
CA ALA A 74 13.61 -14.23 -6.23
C ALA A 74 14.50 -14.07 -4.98
N TRP A 75 15.74 -13.61 -5.16
CA TRP A 75 16.65 -13.34 -4.05
C TRP A 75 16.15 -12.19 -3.16
N THR A 76 15.71 -11.07 -3.75
CA THR A 76 15.13 -9.93 -3.03
C THR A 76 13.87 -10.35 -2.27
N GLY A 77 13.05 -11.20 -2.88
CA GLY A 77 11.87 -11.80 -2.24
C GLY A 77 12.25 -12.61 -0.99
N THR A 78 13.28 -13.44 -1.13
CA THR A 78 13.82 -14.27 -0.03
C THR A 78 14.35 -13.41 1.13
N VAL A 79 15.15 -12.37 0.81
CA VAL A 79 15.67 -11.40 1.78
C VAL A 79 14.54 -10.71 2.55
N ALA A 80 13.42 -10.40 1.91
CA ALA A 80 12.30 -9.71 2.55
C ALA A 80 11.43 -10.63 3.43
N PHE A 81 11.36 -11.93 3.13
CA PHE A 81 10.62 -12.92 3.94
C PHE A 81 11.41 -13.46 5.14
N LEU A 82 12.73 -13.67 4.99
CA LEU A 82 13.57 -14.27 6.04
C LEU A 82 13.56 -13.52 7.39
N PRO A 83 13.35 -12.20 7.49
CA PRO A 83 13.15 -11.51 8.75
C PRO A 83 12.02 -12.06 9.63
N LEU A 84 10.97 -12.65 9.05
CA LEU A 84 9.92 -13.33 9.82
C LEU A 84 10.49 -14.53 10.59
N LEU A 85 11.33 -15.33 9.94
CA LEU A 85 12.00 -16.48 10.54
C LEU A 85 13.10 -16.04 11.52
N GLY A 86 13.91 -15.07 11.11
CA GLY A 86 15.01 -14.54 11.92
C GLY A 86 14.54 -13.91 13.23
N GLY A 87 13.49 -13.09 13.18
CA GLY A 87 12.86 -12.51 14.37
C GLY A 87 12.24 -13.58 15.27
N PHE A 88 11.54 -14.56 14.69
CA PHE A 88 10.98 -15.69 15.45
C PHE A 88 12.06 -16.48 16.20
N LEU A 89 13.17 -16.83 15.53
CA LEU A 89 14.28 -17.57 16.17
C LEU A 89 14.95 -16.75 17.28
N ALA A 90 15.14 -15.45 17.06
CA ALA A 90 15.71 -14.55 18.04
C ALA A 90 14.83 -14.41 19.28
N ASP A 91 13.52 -14.28 19.10
CA ASP A 91 12.60 -14.06 20.20
C ASP A 91 12.18 -15.36 20.90
N SER A 92 12.31 -16.53 20.25
CA SER A 92 11.92 -17.83 20.82
C SER A 92 13.06 -18.58 21.51
N TYR A 93 14.28 -18.55 20.96
CA TYR A 93 15.34 -19.48 21.36
C TYR A 93 16.68 -18.82 21.65
N LEU A 94 17.15 -17.93 20.76
CA LEU A 94 18.56 -17.49 20.77
C LEU A 94 18.80 -16.19 21.55
N GLY A 95 17.78 -15.34 21.67
CA GLY A 95 17.95 -13.95 22.09
C GLY A 95 18.52 -13.07 20.97
N ARG A 96 18.24 -11.76 21.05
CA ARG A 96 18.60 -10.77 20.00
C ARG A 96 20.11 -10.69 19.78
N PHE A 97 20.90 -10.57 20.87
CA PHE A 97 22.35 -10.42 20.78
C PHE A 97 23.05 -11.61 20.11
N ARG A 98 22.73 -12.85 20.52
CA ARG A 98 23.33 -14.06 19.92
C ARG A 98 22.91 -14.23 18.46
N THR A 99 21.66 -13.91 18.15
CA THR A 99 21.16 -13.95 16.76
C THR A 99 21.95 -12.97 15.89
N ILE A 100 22.17 -11.73 16.34
CA ILE A 100 22.97 -10.74 15.60
C ILE A 100 24.38 -11.28 15.29
N ILE A 101 25.05 -11.90 16.26
CA ILE A 101 26.41 -12.45 16.05
C ILE A 101 26.39 -13.60 15.04
N ILE A 102 25.52 -14.61 15.23
CA ILE A 102 25.43 -15.77 14.33
C ILE A 102 25.08 -15.30 12.91
N SER A 103 24.07 -14.44 12.79
CA SER A 103 23.64 -13.86 11.52
C SER A 103 24.74 -13.04 10.84
N SER A 104 25.50 -12.23 11.60
CA SER A 104 26.61 -11.45 11.05
C SER A 104 27.74 -12.36 10.55
N SER A 105 28.06 -13.43 11.27
CA SER A 105 29.07 -14.40 10.84
C SER A 105 28.67 -15.12 9.55
N LEU A 106 27.40 -15.55 9.44
CA LEU A 106 26.86 -16.13 8.20
C LEU A 106 26.87 -15.12 7.05
N TYR A 107 26.54 -13.86 7.34
CA TYR A 107 26.57 -12.79 6.35
C TYR A 107 28.00 -12.55 5.82
N ILE A 108 28.99 -12.44 6.72
CA ILE A 108 30.40 -12.29 6.34
C ILE A 108 30.87 -13.47 5.51
N LEU A 109 30.54 -14.71 5.92
CA LEU A 109 30.88 -15.91 5.16
C LEU A 109 30.26 -15.88 3.76
N GLY A 110 28.97 -15.51 3.65
CA GLY A 110 28.28 -15.34 2.37
C GLY A 110 28.95 -14.29 1.49
N LEU A 111 29.29 -13.11 2.03
CA LEU A 111 29.98 -12.05 1.29
C LEU A 111 31.39 -12.46 0.85
N GLY A 112 32.13 -13.17 1.71
CA GLY A 112 33.44 -13.72 1.38
C GLY A 112 33.38 -14.75 0.25
N LEU A 113 32.44 -15.70 0.33
CA LEU A 113 32.20 -16.69 -0.72
C LEU A 113 31.72 -16.04 -2.02
N LEU A 114 30.91 -14.98 -1.94
CA LEU A 114 30.46 -14.23 -3.11
C LEU A 114 31.62 -13.55 -3.82
N SER A 115 32.50 -12.86 -3.09
CA SER A 115 33.73 -12.28 -3.65
C SER A 115 34.66 -13.34 -4.22
N PHE A 116 34.83 -14.47 -3.53
CA PHE A 116 35.62 -15.60 -4.01
C PHE A 116 35.05 -16.18 -5.32
N SER A 117 33.73 -16.28 -5.47
CA SER A 117 33.10 -16.78 -6.69
C SER A 117 33.50 -15.98 -7.93
N THR A 118 33.72 -14.67 -7.79
CA THR A 118 34.14 -13.81 -8.92
C THR A 118 35.59 -14.00 -9.34
N MET A 119 36.43 -14.59 -8.47
CA MET A 119 37.85 -14.83 -8.75
C MET A 119 38.09 -16.15 -9.48
N ILE A 120 37.08 -17.03 -9.54
CA ILE A 120 37.17 -18.31 -10.25
C ILE A 120 37.21 -18.02 -11.75
N PRO A 121 38.27 -18.42 -12.49
CA PRO A 121 38.39 -18.14 -13.91
C PRO A 121 37.30 -18.85 -14.73
N SER A 122 36.53 -18.09 -15.50
CA SER A 122 35.43 -18.57 -16.34
C SER A 122 35.90 -19.12 -17.70
N HIS A 123 36.99 -19.91 -17.74
CA HIS A 123 37.56 -20.41 -19.02
C HIS A 123 37.65 -21.95 -19.15
N GLN A 124 37.09 -22.40 -20.30
CA GLN A 124 37.26 -23.64 -21.07
C GLN A 124 36.58 -24.96 -20.63
N SER A 125 36.04 -25.09 -19.41
CA SER A 125 35.23 -26.27 -19.06
C SER A 125 33.84 -25.87 -18.56
N LYS A 126 32.80 -26.61 -19.00
CA LYS A 126 31.43 -26.45 -18.49
C LYS A 126 31.37 -26.60 -16.97
N ASP A 127 32.23 -27.46 -16.41
CA ASP A 127 32.31 -27.75 -14.99
C ASP A 127 32.79 -26.54 -14.15
N SER A 128 33.74 -25.74 -14.68
CA SER A 128 34.23 -24.52 -13.99
C SER A 128 33.13 -23.47 -13.86
N ASN A 129 32.32 -23.29 -14.92
CA ASN A 129 31.22 -22.34 -14.92
C ASN A 129 30.09 -22.78 -13.97
N GLN A 130 29.78 -24.09 -13.93
CA GLN A 130 28.78 -24.64 -13.01
C GLN A 130 29.22 -24.50 -11.53
N LEU A 131 30.50 -24.69 -11.24
CA LEU A 131 31.05 -24.48 -9.89
C LEU A 131 30.96 -23.01 -9.48
N GLN A 132 31.34 -22.09 -10.37
CA GLN A 132 31.23 -20.65 -10.13
C GLN A 132 29.79 -20.24 -9.83
N GLU A 133 28.83 -20.66 -10.66
CA GLU A 133 27.40 -20.37 -10.50
C GLU A 133 26.84 -20.96 -9.20
N THR A 134 27.20 -22.20 -8.87
CA THR A 134 26.75 -22.88 -7.64
C THR A 134 27.25 -22.15 -6.40
N ILE A 135 28.55 -21.82 -6.35
CA ILE A 135 29.14 -21.08 -5.22
C ILE A 135 28.51 -19.69 -5.13
N PHE A 136 28.31 -19.03 -6.27
CA PHE A 136 27.67 -17.71 -6.33
C PHE A 136 26.27 -17.74 -5.71
N PHE A 137 25.36 -18.60 -6.19
CA PHE A 137 24.01 -18.67 -5.64
C PHE A 137 23.97 -19.15 -4.20
N PHE A 138 24.79 -20.15 -3.84
CA PHE A 138 24.91 -20.60 -2.44
C PHE A 138 25.30 -19.43 -1.54
N SER A 139 26.30 -18.65 -1.93
CA SER A 139 26.77 -17.49 -1.18
C SER A 139 25.73 -16.37 -1.11
N LEU A 140 24.99 -16.13 -2.21
CA LEU A 140 23.94 -15.13 -2.31
C LEU A 140 22.76 -15.45 -1.38
N TYR A 141 22.35 -16.71 -1.29
CA TYR A 141 21.31 -17.15 -0.34
C TYR A 141 21.82 -17.21 1.10
N LEU A 142 23.10 -17.52 1.32
CA LEU A 142 23.73 -17.43 2.64
C LEU A 142 23.74 -15.99 3.18
N VAL A 143 24.01 -15.01 2.31
CA VAL A 143 23.83 -13.58 2.60
C VAL A 143 22.39 -13.28 3.01
N ALA A 144 21.39 -13.81 2.30
CA ALA A 144 19.98 -13.58 2.63
C ALA A 144 19.62 -14.13 4.02
N ILE A 145 20.13 -15.31 4.38
CA ILE A 145 19.95 -15.92 5.72
C ILE A 145 20.61 -15.05 6.80
N GLY A 146 21.84 -14.62 6.58
CA GLY A 146 22.55 -13.72 7.49
C GLY A 146 21.78 -12.41 7.71
N GLN A 147 21.35 -11.77 6.63
CA GLN A 147 20.59 -10.53 6.70
C GLN A 147 19.22 -10.70 7.39
N GLY A 148 18.53 -11.80 7.13
CA GLY A 148 17.21 -12.10 7.68
C GLY A 148 17.18 -12.13 9.21
N GLY A 149 18.19 -12.72 9.86
CA GLY A 149 18.30 -12.68 11.32
C GLY A 149 18.89 -11.37 11.85
N TYR A 150 19.84 -10.75 11.13
CA TYR A 150 20.50 -9.52 11.56
C TYR A 150 19.53 -8.33 11.63
N ASN A 151 18.83 -8.05 10.52
CA ASN A 151 18.08 -6.81 10.28
C ASN A 151 16.95 -6.53 11.30
N PRO A 152 16.05 -7.48 11.64
CA PRO A 152 15.03 -7.22 12.66
C PRO A 152 15.65 -7.10 14.06
N CYS A 153 16.68 -7.88 14.37
CA CYS A 153 17.26 -7.93 15.72
C CYS A 153 18.05 -6.68 16.08
N ILE A 154 18.89 -6.18 15.17
CA ILE A 154 19.78 -5.04 15.46
C ILE A 154 18.99 -3.74 15.73
N LYS A 155 17.88 -3.52 15.02
CA LYS A 155 17.03 -2.33 15.19
C LYS A 155 16.35 -2.33 16.55
N VAL A 156 15.81 -3.48 16.94
CA VAL A 156 15.17 -3.63 18.25
C VAL A 156 16.21 -3.59 19.37
N PHE A 157 17.36 -4.25 19.19
CA PHE A 157 18.47 -4.22 20.15
C PHE A 157 19.00 -2.80 20.38
N GLY A 158 19.08 -1.97 19.33
CA GLY A 158 19.42 -0.56 19.46
C GLY A 158 18.37 0.25 20.23
N ALA A 159 17.09 -0.06 20.03
CA ALA A 159 16.00 0.56 20.76
C ALA A 159 15.93 0.12 22.24
N ASP A 160 16.38 -1.10 22.54
CA ASP A 160 16.49 -1.65 23.91
C ASP A 160 17.59 -0.97 24.73
N GLN A 161 18.45 -0.16 24.10
CA GLN A 161 19.47 0.61 24.83
C GLN A 161 18.88 1.78 25.62
N PHE A 162 17.61 2.10 25.42
CA PHE A 162 16.91 3.19 26.11
C PHE A 162 15.71 2.61 26.86
N ASP A 163 15.60 2.96 28.15
CA ASP A 163 14.46 2.63 29.00
C ASP A 163 13.21 3.40 28.53
N GLY A 164 12.10 2.70 28.43
CA GLY A 164 10.81 3.29 28.07
C GLY A 164 10.10 3.94 29.24
N ASN A 165 10.47 3.60 30.49
CA ASN A 165 9.83 4.12 31.69
C ASN A 165 10.41 5.47 32.14
N ASP A 166 11.65 5.79 31.75
CA ASP A 166 12.22 7.13 31.93
C ASP A 166 11.78 8.05 30.78
N HIS A 167 11.10 9.15 31.12
CA HIS A 167 10.67 10.18 30.17
C HIS A 167 11.80 10.75 29.31
N LYS A 168 13.02 10.85 29.86
CA LYS A 168 14.19 11.37 29.13
C LYS A 168 14.71 10.32 28.14
N GLU A 169 14.94 9.09 28.60
CA GLU A 169 15.38 8.00 27.71
C GLU A 169 14.34 7.63 26.65
N ALA A 170 13.04 7.75 26.94
CA ALA A 170 11.96 7.56 25.97
C ALA A 170 12.02 8.59 24.83
N ARG A 171 12.33 9.86 25.14
CA ARG A 171 12.54 10.90 24.11
C ARG A 171 13.81 10.62 23.30
N ASP A 172 14.88 10.18 23.96
CA ASP A 172 16.14 9.81 23.31
C ASP A 172 15.99 8.60 22.39
N LYS A 173 15.17 7.62 22.76
CA LYS A 173 14.80 6.46 21.93
C LYS A 173 14.14 6.88 20.61
N SER A 174 13.24 7.87 20.64
CA SER A 174 12.63 8.42 19.43
C SER A 174 13.67 9.11 18.54
N SER A 175 14.57 9.90 19.14
CA SER A 175 15.68 10.53 18.44
C SER A 175 16.64 9.51 17.80
N PHE A 176 16.90 8.37 18.48
CA PHE A 176 17.70 7.27 17.94
C PHE A 176 17.16 6.75 16.60
N PHE A 177 15.85 6.53 16.48
CA PHE A 177 15.26 6.06 15.22
C PHE A 177 15.44 7.08 14.08
N ASN A 178 15.34 8.37 14.37
CA ASN A 178 15.58 9.42 13.37
C ASN A 178 17.04 9.40 12.88
N TRP A 179 18.00 9.31 13.79
CA TRP A 179 19.43 9.21 13.44
C TRP A 179 19.77 7.91 12.70
N LEU A 180 19.14 6.80 13.08
CA LEU A 180 19.28 5.52 12.39
C LEU A 180 18.80 5.61 10.94
N MET A 181 17.64 6.23 10.69
CA MET A 181 17.11 6.43 9.34
C MET A 181 18.00 7.37 8.51
N PHE A 182 18.48 8.47 9.10
CA PHE A 182 19.41 9.39 8.45
C PHE A 182 20.70 8.69 8.04
N GLY A 183 21.30 7.92 8.94
CA GLY A 183 22.50 7.11 8.67
C GLY A 183 22.28 6.08 7.55
N ASN A 184 21.12 5.40 7.55
CA ASN A 184 20.77 4.48 6.47
C ASN A 184 20.70 5.19 5.12
N CYS A 185 20.08 6.36 5.03
CA CYS A 185 19.96 7.09 3.78
C CYS A 185 21.34 7.50 3.22
N ILE A 186 22.23 8.01 4.08
CA ILE A 186 23.62 8.33 3.70
C ILE A 186 24.35 7.09 3.21
N SER A 187 24.24 5.98 3.94
CA SER A 187 24.89 4.72 3.56
C SER A 187 24.41 4.26 2.18
N ILE A 188 23.09 4.17 1.95
CA ILE A 188 22.52 3.73 0.67
C ILE A 188 22.96 4.63 -0.49
N LEU A 189 22.94 5.95 -0.29
CA LEU A 189 23.39 6.92 -1.29
C LEU A 189 24.88 6.71 -1.61
N THR A 190 25.71 6.58 -0.58
CA THR A 190 27.15 6.37 -0.73
C THR A 190 27.45 5.08 -1.48
N THR A 191 26.73 4.00 -1.16
CA THR A 191 26.87 2.70 -1.83
C THR A 191 26.49 2.75 -3.31
N ARG A 192 25.36 3.39 -3.66
CA ARG A 192 24.91 3.50 -5.05
C ARG A 192 25.80 4.39 -5.92
N LEU A 193 26.60 5.29 -5.32
CA LEU A 193 27.58 6.12 -6.01
C LEU A 193 28.95 5.43 -6.11
N VAL A 194 29.45 4.86 -5.01
CA VAL A 194 30.82 4.34 -4.91
C VAL A 194 30.89 2.87 -5.33
N SER A 195 30.03 2.01 -4.78
CA SER A 195 30.13 0.55 -4.97
C SER A 195 29.84 0.15 -6.41
N THR A 196 28.82 0.76 -7.02
CA THR A 196 28.44 0.52 -8.43
C THR A 196 29.55 0.95 -9.39
N TYR A 197 30.22 2.07 -9.09
CA TYR A 197 31.37 2.54 -9.87
C TYR A 197 32.55 1.57 -9.80
N ILE A 198 32.87 1.07 -8.60
CA ILE A 198 33.93 0.07 -8.42
C ILE A 198 33.59 -1.23 -9.17
N GLN A 199 32.34 -1.67 -9.13
CA GLN A 199 31.89 -2.89 -9.78
C GLN A 199 32.00 -2.84 -11.31
N GLU A 200 31.53 -1.76 -11.93
CA GLU A 200 31.51 -1.63 -13.39
C GLU A 200 32.85 -1.18 -13.99
N ASN A 201 33.64 -0.35 -13.27
CA ASN A 201 34.85 0.26 -13.84
C ASN A 201 36.17 -0.30 -13.31
N LEU A 202 36.19 -0.95 -12.13
CA LEU A 202 37.43 -1.50 -11.55
C LEU A 202 37.44 -3.02 -11.56
N SER A 203 36.58 -3.67 -10.77
CA SER A 203 36.40 -5.13 -10.81
C SER A 203 35.22 -5.58 -9.94
N TRP A 204 34.57 -6.66 -10.35
CA TRP A 204 33.53 -7.33 -9.57
C TRP A 204 34.05 -7.95 -8.28
N SER A 205 35.30 -8.43 -8.27
CA SER A 205 35.91 -9.00 -7.08
C SER A 205 36.08 -8.00 -5.94
N LEU A 206 36.59 -6.80 -6.24
CA LEU A 206 36.60 -5.69 -5.28
C LEU A 206 35.19 -5.22 -4.95
N GLY A 207 34.32 -5.19 -5.96
CA GLY A 207 32.92 -4.79 -5.84
C GLY A 207 32.09 -5.59 -4.84
N PHE A 208 32.36 -6.90 -4.68
CA PHE A 208 31.76 -7.74 -3.63
C PHE A 208 32.66 -7.93 -2.41
N GLY A 209 33.97 -7.76 -2.55
CA GLY A 209 34.93 -7.86 -1.44
C GLY A 209 34.83 -6.70 -0.44
N ILE A 210 34.67 -5.47 -0.90
CA ILE A 210 34.53 -4.29 -0.02
C ILE A 210 33.30 -4.40 0.90
N PRO A 211 32.10 -4.79 0.41
CA PRO A 211 30.98 -5.19 1.26
C PRO A 211 31.33 -6.19 2.37
N SER A 212 32.14 -7.22 2.07
CA SER A 212 32.60 -8.21 3.06
C SER A 212 33.41 -7.58 4.19
N VAL A 213 34.38 -6.71 3.83
CA VAL A 213 35.21 -5.97 4.80
C VAL A 213 34.34 -5.01 5.63
N SER A 214 33.38 -4.33 5.01
CA SER A 214 32.42 -3.45 5.71
C SER A 214 31.61 -4.22 6.74
N MET A 215 31.14 -5.43 6.40
CA MET A 215 30.37 -6.26 7.33
C MET A 215 31.25 -6.84 8.45
N LEU A 216 32.50 -7.22 8.15
CA LEU A 216 33.50 -7.59 9.16
C LEU A 216 33.74 -6.46 10.17
N LEU A 217 33.91 -5.24 9.67
CA LEU A 217 34.05 -4.05 10.51
C LEU A 217 32.79 -3.81 11.33
N SER A 218 31.60 -4.00 10.75
CA SER A 218 30.31 -3.90 11.46
C SER A 218 30.25 -4.87 12.64
N LEU A 219 30.59 -6.16 12.45
CA LEU A 219 30.61 -7.14 13.52
C LEU A 219 31.67 -6.79 14.59
N PHE A 220 32.87 -6.39 14.17
CA PHE A 220 33.93 -5.97 15.09
C PHE A 220 33.50 -4.79 15.98
N LEU A 221 32.95 -3.73 15.38
CA LEU A 221 32.43 -2.57 16.09
C LEU A 221 31.27 -2.98 17.02
N PHE A 222 30.39 -3.87 16.57
CA PHE A 222 29.31 -4.38 17.41
C PHE A 222 29.85 -5.09 18.65
N LEU A 223 30.87 -5.95 18.50
CA LEU A 223 31.48 -6.68 19.60
C LEU A 223 32.27 -5.77 20.55
N LEU A 224 32.89 -4.69 20.07
CA LEU A 224 33.53 -3.68 20.93
C LEU A 224 32.53 -3.03 21.91
N GLY A 225 31.27 -2.93 21.52
CA GLY A 225 30.20 -2.37 22.35
C GLY A 225 29.65 -3.30 23.44
N THR A 226 30.09 -4.57 23.49
CA THR A 226 29.46 -5.59 24.35
C THR A 226 29.46 -5.22 25.83
N THR A 227 30.48 -4.52 26.32
CA THR A 227 30.56 -4.07 27.71
C THR A 227 29.64 -2.88 28.02
N SER A 228 29.24 -2.12 27.00
CA SER A 228 28.35 -0.95 27.12
C SER A 228 26.88 -1.28 26.91
N TYR A 229 26.54 -2.42 26.30
CA TYR A 229 25.16 -2.73 25.96
C TYR A 229 24.32 -3.07 27.19
N ARG A 230 23.08 -2.55 27.17
CA ARG A 230 22.01 -2.98 28.06
C ARG A 230 21.35 -4.22 27.44
N PHE A 231 21.23 -5.28 28.22
CA PHE A 231 20.57 -6.52 27.82
C PHE A 231 19.21 -6.58 28.50
N SER A 232 18.12 -6.41 27.75
CA SER A 232 16.78 -6.46 28.35
C SER A 232 16.44 -7.85 28.88
N THR A 233 16.25 -7.93 30.21
CA THR A 233 15.80 -9.12 30.96
C THR A 233 14.27 -9.27 30.98
N GLU A 234 13.53 -8.31 30.40
CA GLU A 234 12.06 -8.18 30.38
C GLU A 234 11.26 -9.37 29.77
N ARG A 235 11.93 -10.47 29.41
CA ARG A 235 11.35 -11.62 28.70
C ARG A 235 11.11 -12.86 29.55
N VAL A 236 11.42 -12.84 30.84
CA VAL A 236 11.01 -13.95 31.73
C VAL A 236 9.49 -13.85 31.95
N GLY A 237 8.71 -14.59 31.17
CA GLY A 237 7.27 -14.81 31.42
C GLY A 237 6.27 -14.37 30.33
N LYS A 238 6.67 -13.62 29.29
CA LYS A 238 5.77 -13.24 28.19
C LYS A 238 5.78 -14.29 27.06
N LYS A 239 4.62 -14.86 26.72
CA LYS A 239 4.47 -15.84 25.62
C LYS A 239 4.88 -15.22 24.28
N ASN A 240 5.51 -15.99 23.39
CA ASN A 240 5.87 -15.52 22.04
C ASN A 240 4.62 -15.12 21.25
N PRO A 241 4.53 -13.88 20.73
CA PRO A 241 3.42 -13.40 19.89
C PRO A 241 3.08 -14.30 18.71
N PHE A 242 4.08 -14.85 18.01
CA PHE A 242 3.86 -15.77 16.89
C PHE A 242 3.28 -17.11 17.33
N ALA A 243 3.75 -17.64 18.47
CA ALA A 243 3.24 -18.88 19.04
C ALA A 243 1.80 -18.70 19.56
N ARG A 244 1.46 -17.50 20.04
CA ARG A 244 0.12 -17.12 20.49
C ARG A 244 -0.87 -17.11 19.33
N ILE A 245 -0.54 -16.38 18.26
CA ILE A 245 -1.38 -16.32 17.06
C ILE A 245 -1.49 -17.69 16.39
N SER A 246 -0.38 -18.43 16.23
CA SER A 246 -0.41 -19.74 15.59
C SER A 246 -1.22 -20.76 16.39
N ARG A 247 -1.17 -20.70 17.73
CA ARG A 247 -2.02 -21.51 18.61
C ARG A 247 -3.50 -21.26 18.35
N VAL A 248 -3.93 -19.99 18.22
CA VAL A 248 -5.32 -19.64 17.89
C VAL A 248 -5.75 -20.28 16.57
N PHE A 249 -4.93 -20.20 15.52
CA PHE A 249 -5.23 -20.84 14.23
C PHE A 249 -5.29 -22.38 14.34
N MET A 250 -4.34 -23.00 15.05
CA MET A 250 -4.30 -24.45 15.23
C MET A 250 -5.54 -24.96 15.99
N GLU A 251 -5.90 -24.31 17.09
CA GLU A 251 -7.07 -24.69 17.89
C GLU A 251 -8.38 -24.42 17.13
N ALA A 252 -8.49 -23.32 16.39
CA ALA A 252 -9.64 -23.08 15.50
C ALA A 252 -9.80 -24.17 14.42
N LEU A 253 -8.68 -24.63 13.83
CA LEU A 253 -8.68 -25.70 12.83
C LEU A 253 -8.99 -27.07 13.43
N LYS A 254 -8.44 -27.38 14.60
CA LYS A 254 -8.70 -28.62 15.34
C LYS A 254 -10.18 -28.73 15.72
N ASN A 255 -10.78 -27.60 16.11
CA ASN A 255 -12.20 -27.51 16.48
C ASN A 255 -13.12 -27.25 15.26
N ARG A 256 -12.62 -27.39 14.01
CA ARG A 256 -13.40 -27.13 12.78
C ARG A 256 -14.59 -28.08 12.59
N ARG A 257 -14.55 -29.28 13.18
CA ARG A 257 -15.61 -30.30 13.06
C ARG A 257 -16.65 -30.25 14.19
N GLN A 258 -16.41 -29.46 15.23
CA GLN A 258 -17.44 -29.22 16.23
C GLN A 258 -18.51 -28.31 15.61
N PRO A 259 -19.81 -28.59 15.84
CA PRO A 259 -20.86 -27.65 15.48
C PRO A 259 -20.52 -26.28 16.08
N ASP A 260 -20.90 -25.18 15.40
CA ASP A 260 -20.84 -23.84 15.99
C ASP A 260 -21.35 -23.99 17.43
N LEU A 261 -20.54 -23.63 18.42
CA LEU A 261 -20.82 -23.87 19.84
C LEU A 261 -22.21 -23.34 20.21
N ASP A 262 -23.23 -24.17 20.05
CA ASP A 262 -24.51 -24.03 20.72
C ASP A 262 -24.22 -24.43 22.16
N ILE A 263 -23.81 -23.43 22.96
CA ILE A 263 -24.17 -23.09 24.36
C ILE A 263 -24.22 -24.22 25.43
N ALA A 264 -24.14 -25.49 25.11
CA ALA A 264 -24.78 -26.51 25.93
C ALA A 264 -23.86 -27.32 26.84
N ASN A 265 -22.52 -27.28 26.75
CA ASN A 265 -21.70 -28.06 27.69
C ASN A 265 -20.31 -27.49 28.02
N ALA A 266 -20.11 -27.34 29.34
CA ALA A 266 -18.87 -27.36 30.12
C ALA A 266 -18.20 -26.02 30.51
N ASN A 267 -18.69 -25.44 31.62
CA ASN A 267 -17.91 -25.10 32.82
C ASN A 267 -16.62 -24.27 32.71
N ALA A 268 -16.58 -23.21 31.88
CA ALA A 268 -15.55 -22.17 32.02
C ALA A 268 -16.11 -20.76 31.75
N ASN A 269 -16.39 -20.04 32.85
CA ASN A 269 -16.53 -18.59 32.98
C ASN A 269 -17.52 -17.88 32.03
N GLU A 270 -18.75 -17.73 32.51
CA GLU A 270 -19.86 -16.97 31.89
C GLU A 270 -19.51 -15.53 31.46
N THR A 271 -18.49 -14.91 32.05
CA THR A 271 -18.02 -13.55 31.73
C THR A 271 -17.25 -13.43 30.39
N LEU A 272 -16.62 -14.50 29.91
CA LEU A 272 -15.88 -14.50 28.64
C LEU A 272 -16.79 -14.68 27.42
N LEU A 273 -17.92 -15.38 27.59
CA LEU A 273 -18.86 -15.69 26.51
C LEU A 273 -19.71 -14.48 26.09
N LEU A 274 -20.05 -13.59 27.02
CA LEU A 274 -20.75 -12.33 26.70
C LEU A 274 -19.89 -11.37 25.86
N LEU A 275 -18.57 -11.34 26.10
CA LEU A 275 -17.63 -10.52 25.33
C LEU A 275 -17.32 -11.12 23.94
N ALA A 276 -17.30 -12.44 23.80
CA ALA A 276 -17.13 -13.11 22.51
C ALA A 276 -18.31 -12.82 21.55
N HIS A 277 -19.53 -12.69 22.07
CA HIS A 277 -20.73 -12.34 21.30
C HIS A 277 -20.73 -10.90 20.76
N GLN A 278 -19.95 -10.02 21.38
CA GLN A 278 -19.76 -8.62 20.99
C GLN A 278 -18.64 -8.42 19.95
N SER A 279 -17.90 -9.49 19.64
CA SER A 279 -16.79 -9.47 18.70
C SER A 279 -17.23 -9.51 17.23
N SER A 280 -16.44 -8.91 16.34
CA SER A 280 -16.78 -8.71 14.92
C SER A 280 -17.27 -9.99 14.23
N LYS A 281 -18.39 -9.92 13.49
CA LYS A 281 -18.94 -11.03 12.67
C LYS A 281 -17.98 -11.54 11.58
N GLN A 282 -16.85 -10.87 11.35
CA GLN A 282 -15.81 -11.28 10.40
C GLN A 282 -14.88 -12.33 11.04
N PHE A 283 -14.60 -13.41 10.29
CA PHE A 283 -13.74 -14.53 10.69
C PHE A 283 -14.25 -15.36 11.88
N ARG A 284 -15.57 -15.60 11.97
CA ARG A 284 -16.24 -16.44 13.00
C ARG A 284 -15.61 -17.81 13.23
N PHE A 285 -14.90 -18.37 12.25
CA PHE A 285 -14.22 -19.66 12.43
C PHE A 285 -13.11 -19.59 13.50
N LEU A 286 -12.52 -18.42 13.77
CA LEU A 286 -11.51 -18.23 14.82
C LEU A 286 -12.11 -18.26 16.24
N ASP A 287 -13.40 -17.97 16.39
CA ASP A 287 -14.09 -18.03 17.68
C ASP A 287 -14.12 -19.45 18.25
N ARG A 288 -13.92 -20.46 17.40
CA ARG A 288 -13.79 -21.87 17.79
C ARG A 288 -12.52 -22.17 18.58
N ALA A 289 -11.54 -21.25 18.59
CA ALA A 289 -10.37 -21.33 19.45
C ALA A 289 -10.63 -20.92 20.90
N ALA A 290 -11.80 -20.32 21.22
CA ALA A 290 -12.12 -19.82 22.55
C ALA A 290 -12.15 -20.90 23.64
N ILE A 291 -12.20 -22.18 23.25
CA ILE A 291 -12.11 -23.34 24.16
C ILE A 291 -10.71 -23.43 24.80
N SER A 292 -9.67 -22.91 24.15
CA SER A 292 -8.26 -23.12 24.56
C SER A 292 -7.39 -21.86 24.50
N CYS A 293 -7.94 -20.75 24.00
CA CYS A 293 -7.25 -19.47 23.85
C CYS A 293 -8.07 -18.35 24.51
N GLU A 294 -7.38 -17.33 25.02
CA GLU A 294 -8.04 -16.14 25.56
C GLU A 294 -8.66 -15.30 24.44
N LEU A 295 -9.76 -14.58 24.75
CA LEU A 295 -10.46 -13.75 23.77
C LEU A 295 -9.58 -12.66 23.17
N ALA A 296 -8.65 -12.11 23.96
CA ALA A 296 -7.66 -11.15 23.48
C ALA A 296 -6.81 -11.77 22.35
N GLU A 297 -6.31 -13.00 22.52
CA GLU A 297 -5.51 -13.70 21.50
C GLU A 297 -6.30 -13.92 20.20
N ILE A 298 -7.61 -14.14 20.31
CA ILE A 298 -8.51 -14.35 19.16
C ILE A 298 -8.76 -13.03 18.41
N GLU A 299 -9.03 -11.94 19.12
CA GLU A 299 -9.20 -10.62 18.50
C GLU A 299 -7.92 -10.12 17.83
N GLU A 300 -6.77 -10.42 18.42
CA GLU A 300 -5.47 -10.17 17.80
C GLU A 300 -5.28 -10.93 16.49
N ALA A 301 -5.62 -12.22 16.46
CA ALA A 301 -5.56 -13.03 15.24
C ALA A 301 -6.53 -12.51 14.16
N LYS A 302 -7.75 -12.10 14.56
CA LYS A 302 -8.71 -11.45 13.66
C LYS A 302 -8.19 -10.12 13.13
N ALA A 303 -7.54 -9.30 13.97
CA ALA A 303 -6.95 -8.02 13.56
C ALA A 303 -5.89 -8.25 12.47
N VAL A 304 -5.03 -9.26 12.60
CA VAL A 304 -4.07 -9.65 11.56
C VAL A 304 -4.78 -10.07 10.26
N LEU A 305 -5.85 -10.88 10.33
CA LEU A 305 -6.61 -11.27 9.14
C LEU A 305 -7.28 -10.08 8.42
N ARG A 306 -7.69 -9.03 9.15
CA ARG A 306 -8.25 -7.81 8.55
C ARG A 306 -7.23 -7.03 7.70
N LEU A 307 -5.93 -7.29 7.87
CA LEU A 307 -4.87 -6.65 7.07
C LEU A 307 -4.64 -7.34 5.73
N ILE A 308 -5.04 -8.61 5.58
CA ILE A 308 -4.77 -9.41 4.38
C ILE A 308 -5.31 -8.76 3.09
N PRO A 309 -6.52 -8.19 3.03
CA PRO A 309 -6.99 -7.56 1.79
C PRO A 309 -6.09 -6.40 1.32
N ILE A 310 -5.62 -5.57 2.25
CA ILE A 310 -4.71 -4.46 1.94
C ILE A 310 -3.31 -4.99 1.62
N TRP A 311 -2.88 -6.05 2.30
CA TRP A 311 -1.65 -6.77 1.98
C TRP A 311 -1.65 -7.26 0.53
N ILE A 312 -2.69 -7.99 0.10
CA ILE A 312 -2.80 -8.58 -1.25
C ILE A 312 -2.78 -7.48 -2.32
N THR A 313 -3.57 -6.43 -2.13
CA THR A 313 -3.69 -5.35 -3.12
C THR A 313 -2.40 -4.52 -3.23
N SER A 314 -1.60 -4.47 -2.16
CA SER A 314 -0.31 -3.79 -2.15
C SER A 314 0.81 -4.60 -2.80
N VAL A 315 0.63 -5.90 -3.02
CA VAL A 315 1.61 -6.75 -3.72
C VAL A 315 1.90 -6.21 -5.12
N VAL A 316 0.90 -5.67 -5.82
CA VAL A 316 1.07 -5.16 -7.19
C VAL A 316 2.04 -3.98 -7.24
N TYR A 317 1.98 -3.08 -6.27
CA TYR A 317 2.98 -2.01 -6.14
C TYR A 317 4.40 -2.57 -6.00
N THR A 318 4.55 -3.65 -5.23
CA THR A 318 5.88 -4.24 -5.01
C THR A 318 6.42 -5.00 -6.23
N ILE A 319 5.55 -5.46 -7.14
CA ILE A 319 5.96 -5.95 -8.47
C ILE A 319 6.57 -4.80 -9.28
N VAL A 320 5.93 -3.64 -9.29
CA VAL A 320 6.46 -2.44 -9.96
C VAL A 320 7.79 -2.02 -9.33
N HIS A 321 7.90 -2.06 -8.01
CA HIS A 321 9.12 -1.74 -7.30
C HIS A 321 10.31 -2.63 -7.68
N ALA A 322 10.07 -3.92 -7.94
CA ALA A 322 11.09 -4.88 -8.34
C ALA A 322 11.78 -4.52 -9.68
N GLN A 323 11.17 -3.66 -10.50
CA GLN A 323 11.73 -3.26 -11.80
C GLN A 323 12.86 -2.23 -11.67
N SER A 324 12.87 -1.45 -10.58
CA SER A 324 13.86 -0.38 -10.38
C SER A 324 15.32 -0.85 -10.28
N PRO A 325 15.65 -1.95 -9.56
CA PRO A 325 17.02 -2.51 -9.59
C PRO A 325 17.29 -3.39 -10.82
N THR A 326 16.26 -3.86 -11.52
CA THR A 326 16.38 -4.82 -12.63
C THR A 326 16.25 -4.13 -14.00
N PHE A 327 15.07 -4.16 -14.62
CA PHE A 327 14.91 -3.69 -16.00
C PHE A 327 15.19 -2.20 -16.18
N PHE A 328 14.92 -1.35 -15.19
CA PHE A 328 15.28 0.07 -15.28
C PHE A 328 16.81 0.26 -15.39
N THR A 329 17.56 -0.52 -14.61
CA THR A 329 19.03 -0.53 -14.68
C THR A 329 19.49 -1.02 -16.05
N LYS A 330 18.89 -2.11 -16.56
CA LYS A 330 19.24 -2.68 -17.88
C LYS A 330 18.89 -1.74 -19.03
N GLN A 331 17.74 -1.07 -18.97
CA GLN A 331 17.34 -0.01 -19.88
C GLN A 331 18.37 1.13 -19.88
N GLY A 332 18.79 1.60 -18.70
CA GLY A 332 19.81 2.64 -18.61
C GLY A 332 21.18 2.21 -19.14
N ALA A 333 21.51 0.92 -19.11
CA ALA A 333 22.78 0.40 -19.58
C ALA A 333 22.96 0.49 -21.11
N THR A 334 21.89 0.55 -21.89
CA THR A 334 21.93 0.70 -23.37
C THR A 334 21.91 2.15 -23.84
N MET A 335 21.74 3.10 -22.92
CA MET A 335 21.67 4.54 -23.24
C MET A 335 23.04 5.21 -23.15
N ASP A 336 23.17 6.41 -23.71
CA ASP A 336 24.39 7.21 -23.55
C ASP A 336 24.46 7.75 -22.11
N ARG A 337 25.46 7.25 -21.36
CA ARG A 337 25.73 7.55 -19.95
C ARG A 337 26.90 8.51 -19.73
N SER A 338 27.36 9.18 -20.78
CA SER A 338 28.47 10.15 -20.69
C SER A 338 27.99 11.48 -20.07
N ILE A 339 28.69 11.94 -19.03
CA ILE A 339 28.46 13.28 -18.43
C ILE A 339 29.53 14.28 -18.88
N SER A 340 30.76 13.80 -19.02
CA SER A 340 31.96 14.55 -19.41
C SER A 340 32.87 13.60 -20.20
N PRO A 341 33.77 14.09 -21.07
CA PRO A 341 34.77 13.24 -21.72
C PRO A 341 35.50 12.36 -20.70
N GLY A 342 35.38 11.04 -20.83
CA GLY A 342 36.01 10.05 -19.96
C GLY A 342 35.25 9.67 -18.67
N LEU A 343 34.13 10.33 -18.34
CA LEU A 343 33.31 9.95 -17.17
C LEU A 343 31.98 9.30 -17.62
N LEU A 344 31.95 7.98 -17.53
CA LEU A 344 30.79 7.16 -17.84
C LEU A 344 30.13 6.69 -16.55
N VAL A 345 28.88 7.09 -16.33
CA VAL A 345 28.17 6.79 -15.08
C VAL A 345 27.62 5.36 -15.11
N PRO A 346 27.80 4.55 -14.05
CA PRO A 346 27.19 3.23 -13.94
C PRO A 346 25.67 3.29 -14.05
N ALA A 347 25.05 2.34 -14.77
CA ALA A 347 23.60 2.39 -14.99
C ALA A 347 22.82 2.25 -13.67
N ALA A 348 23.31 1.42 -12.74
CA ALA A 348 22.71 1.26 -11.42
C ALA A 348 22.71 2.54 -10.57
N THR A 349 23.62 3.49 -10.84
CA THR A 349 23.68 4.77 -10.10
C THR A 349 22.40 5.60 -10.30
N LEU A 350 21.65 5.40 -11.39
CA LEU A 350 20.37 6.06 -11.64
C LEU A 350 19.33 5.81 -10.54
N GLN A 351 19.42 4.66 -9.86
CA GLN A 351 18.57 4.37 -8.69
C GLN A 351 18.75 5.40 -7.57
N SER A 352 19.85 6.16 -7.53
CA SER A 352 20.06 7.24 -6.55
C SER A 352 19.02 8.35 -6.68
N PHE A 353 18.45 8.58 -7.87
CA PHE A 353 17.38 9.57 -8.07
C PHE A 353 16.10 9.21 -7.33
N ILE A 354 15.81 7.91 -7.11
CA ILE A 354 14.70 7.46 -6.26
C ILE A 354 14.89 7.98 -4.84
N ASN A 355 16.06 7.72 -4.25
CA ASN A 355 16.37 8.15 -2.89
C ASN A 355 16.42 9.68 -2.76
N LEU A 356 17.02 10.36 -3.75
CA LEU A 356 17.07 11.83 -3.77
C LEU A 356 15.65 12.41 -3.80
N SER A 357 14.77 11.83 -4.60
CA SER A 357 13.36 12.24 -4.66
C SER A 357 12.68 12.05 -3.31
N VAL A 358 12.87 10.91 -2.64
CA VAL A 358 12.35 10.69 -1.29
C VAL A 358 12.88 11.75 -0.31
N VAL A 359 14.19 12.01 -0.29
CA VAL A 359 14.83 13.00 0.60
C VAL A 359 14.30 14.42 0.35
N VAL A 360 14.06 14.79 -0.89
CA VAL A 360 13.53 16.12 -1.27
C VAL A 360 12.03 16.23 -0.98
N PHE A 361 11.25 15.19 -1.29
CA PHE A 361 9.79 15.24 -1.19
C PHE A 361 9.25 14.99 0.22
N ILE A 362 9.98 14.33 1.12
CA ILE A 362 9.56 14.17 2.53
C ILE A 362 9.36 15.54 3.21
N PRO A 363 10.34 16.47 3.22
CA PRO A 363 10.15 17.80 3.79
C PRO A 363 9.04 18.60 3.10
N ILE A 364 8.89 18.47 1.78
CA ILE A 364 7.81 19.10 1.01
C ILE A 364 6.45 18.56 1.47
N TYR A 365 6.33 17.25 1.65
CA TYR A 365 5.12 16.62 2.16
C TYR A 365 4.80 17.16 3.57
N ASP A 366 5.74 17.09 4.50
CA ASP A 366 5.49 17.48 5.90
C ASP A 366 5.28 18.99 6.11
N ARG A 367 5.95 19.84 5.33
CA ARG A 367 5.93 21.31 5.53
C ARG A 367 4.95 22.03 4.63
N LEU A 368 4.66 21.50 3.44
CA LEU A 368 3.77 22.15 2.48
C LEU A 368 2.47 21.35 2.33
N LEU A 369 2.55 20.07 1.99
CA LEU A 369 1.35 19.28 1.68
C LEU A 369 0.53 18.94 2.93
N VAL A 370 1.15 18.63 4.08
CA VAL A 370 0.43 18.28 5.31
C VAL A 370 -0.29 19.50 5.90
N PRO A 371 0.33 20.69 6.07
CA PRO A 371 -0.40 21.86 6.55
C PRO A 371 -1.48 22.32 5.58
N PHE A 372 -1.20 22.27 4.28
CA PHE A 372 -2.19 22.55 3.24
C PHE A 372 -3.35 21.56 3.33
N ALA A 373 -3.10 20.25 3.25
CA ALA A 373 -4.12 19.22 3.34
C ALA A 373 -4.89 19.31 4.65
N ARG A 374 -4.22 19.53 5.79
CA ARG A 374 -4.84 19.72 7.11
C ARG A 374 -5.80 20.91 7.13
N SER A 375 -5.50 21.97 6.38
CA SER A 375 -6.42 23.11 6.24
C SER A 375 -7.74 22.71 5.56
N PHE A 376 -7.74 21.68 4.70
CA PHE A 376 -8.92 21.17 4.01
C PHE A 376 -9.56 19.94 4.67
N THR A 377 -8.76 19.03 5.22
CA THR A 377 -9.19 17.72 5.73
C THR A 377 -9.38 17.69 7.24
N GLN A 378 -8.79 18.66 7.97
CA GLN A 378 -8.76 18.72 9.44
C GLN A 378 -8.19 17.46 10.12
N ASN A 379 -7.50 16.59 9.35
CA ASN A 379 -6.78 15.44 9.88
C ASN A 379 -5.38 15.89 10.36
N SER A 380 -4.95 15.42 11.53
CA SER A 380 -3.62 15.71 12.08
C SER A 380 -2.48 15.30 11.12
N SER A 381 -2.70 14.27 10.30
CA SER A 381 -1.74 13.74 9.33
C SER A 381 -1.87 14.33 7.91
N GLY A 382 -2.80 15.28 7.70
CA GLY A 382 -3.10 15.85 6.39
C GLY A 382 -3.99 14.97 5.51
N ILE A 383 -3.56 13.76 5.15
CA ILE A 383 -4.36 12.75 4.43
C ILE A 383 -4.41 11.44 5.23
N THR A 384 -5.40 10.58 4.98
CA THR A 384 -5.44 9.27 5.66
C THR A 384 -4.31 8.37 5.18
N THR A 385 -3.84 7.44 6.03
CA THR A 385 -2.81 6.46 5.66
C THR A 385 -3.17 5.67 4.40
N LEU A 386 -4.46 5.35 4.24
CA LEU A 386 -4.95 4.64 3.07
C LEU A 386 -5.01 5.53 1.81
N GLN A 387 -5.36 6.81 1.93
CA GLN A 387 -5.25 7.78 0.84
C GLN A 387 -3.79 7.97 0.41
N ARG A 388 -2.87 7.96 1.38
CA ARG A 388 -1.43 8.02 1.16
C ARG A 388 -0.96 6.82 0.34
N ILE A 389 -1.34 5.60 0.74
CA ILE A 389 -1.05 4.36 -0.01
C ILE A 389 -1.63 4.44 -1.43
N GLY A 390 -2.91 4.79 -1.56
CA GLY A 390 -3.56 4.89 -2.87
C GLY A 390 -2.93 5.93 -3.80
N THR A 391 -2.49 7.08 -3.26
CA THR A 391 -1.79 8.12 -4.02
C THR A 391 -0.46 7.60 -4.56
N GLY A 392 0.31 6.88 -3.74
CA GLY A 392 1.56 6.29 -4.19
C GLY A 392 1.35 5.22 -5.27
N ILE A 393 0.37 4.31 -5.10
CA ILE A 393 0.02 3.33 -6.15
C ILE A 393 -0.36 4.04 -7.46
N PHE A 394 -1.13 5.13 -7.41
CA PHE A 394 -1.43 5.92 -8.59
C PHE A 394 -0.18 6.52 -9.26
N LEU A 395 0.74 7.08 -8.47
CA LEU A 395 2.01 7.59 -8.99
C LEU A 395 2.90 6.49 -9.57
N SER A 396 2.86 5.26 -9.06
CA SER A 396 3.57 4.13 -9.67
C SER A 396 3.01 3.75 -11.04
N ILE A 397 1.69 3.91 -11.27
CA ILE A 397 1.09 3.72 -12.61
C ILE A 397 1.67 4.76 -13.56
N LEU A 398 1.71 6.03 -13.15
CA LEU A 398 2.29 7.09 -13.97
C LEU A 398 3.78 6.85 -14.27
N ALA A 399 4.55 6.35 -13.29
CA ALA A 399 5.94 5.98 -13.51
C ALA A 399 6.09 4.85 -14.53
N MET A 400 5.23 3.82 -14.50
CA MET A 400 5.25 2.73 -15.50
C MET A 400 4.83 3.19 -16.88
N VAL A 401 3.82 4.06 -16.99
CA VAL A 401 3.43 4.66 -18.27
C VAL A 401 4.60 5.46 -18.86
N LEU A 402 5.28 6.28 -18.06
CA LEU A 402 6.45 7.01 -18.52
C LEU A 402 7.59 6.09 -18.93
N ALA A 403 7.86 5.04 -18.16
CA ALA A 403 8.87 4.05 -18.51
C ALA A 403 8.57 3.33 -19.82
N ALA A 404 7.30 2.97 -20.05
CA ALA A 404 6.84 2.39 -21.30
C ALA A 404 7.05 3.35 -22.49
N LEU A 405 6.66 4.62 -22.33
CA LEU A 405 6.81 5.64 -23.39
C LEU A 405 8.29 5.94 -23.70
N VAL A 406 9.14 6.04 -22.68
CA VAL A 406 10.58 6.25 -22.84
C VAL A 406 11.21 5.03 -23.52
N GLU A 407 10.79 3.83 -23.16
CA GLU A 407 11.30 2.61 -23.81
C GLU A 407 10.87 2.50 -25.27
N THR A 408 9.60 2.78 -25.59
CA THR A 408 9.14 2.81 -26.98
C THR A 408 9.94 3.84 -27.80
N LYS A 409 10.25 5.00 -27.23
CA LYS A 409 11.12 6.03 -27.86
C LYS A 409 12.55 5.53 -28.05
N ARG A 410 13.14 4.87 -27.05
CA ARG A 410 14.49 4.31 -27.11
C ARG A 410 14.59 3.22 -28.19
N LEU A 411 13.62 2.32 -28.26
CA LEU A 411 13.54 1.27 -29.29
C LEU A 411 13.37 1.85 -30.71
N GLN A 412 12.62 2.95 -30.86
CA GLN A 412 12.53 3.65 -32.14
C GLN A 412 13.88 4.20 -32.59
N ALA A 413 14.62 4.85 -31.69
CA ALA A 413 15.97 5.33 -31.98
C ALA A 413 16.92 4.16 -32.31
N ALA A 414 16.90 3.07 -31.54
CA ALA A 414 17.78 1.91 -31.76
C ALA A 414 17.58 1.24 -33.13
N ARG A 415 16.38 1.31 -33.72
CA ARG A 415 16.10 0.79 -35.06
C ARG A 415 16.64 1.67 -36.19
N ASP A 416 16.82 2.96 -35.92
CA ASP A 416 17.41 3.90 -36.84
C ASP A 416 18.94 3.87 -36.66
N GLU A 417 19.65 3.05 -37.44
CA GLU A 417 21.13 2.84 -37.33
C GLU A 417 21.96 4.15 -37.44
N LEU A 418 21.38 5.21 -38.02
CA LEU A 418 21.99 6.54 -38.16
C LEU A 418 21.79 7.44 -36.93
N SER A 419 20.99 7.01 -35.96
CA SER A 419 20.63 7.84 -34.80
C SER A 419 21.64 7.67 -33.65
N ILE A 420 21.96 8.80 -33.01
CA ILE A 420 22.85 8.81 -31.84
C ILE A 420 22.11 8.16 -30.66
N PRO A 421 22.76 7.30 -29.85
CA PRO A 421 22.15 6.69 -28.68
C PRO A 421 21.48 7.73 -27.78
N MET A 422 20.25 7.44 -27.36
CA MET A 422 19.47 8.33 -26.54
C MET A 422 20.16 8.57 -25.18
N SER A 423 20.17 9.81 -24.72
CA SER A 423 20.81 10.16 -23.46
C SER A 423 20.07 9.58 -22.25
N VAL A 424 20.82 9.07 -21.27
CA VAL A 424 20.30 8.47 -20.03
C VAL A 424 19.42 9.42 -19.20
N TRP A 425 19.55 10.74 -19.38
CA TRP A 425 18.78 11.75 -18.67
C TRP A 425 17.26 11.65 -18.88
N TRP A 426 16.83 11.03 -19.99
CA TRP A 426 15.42 10.74 -20.24
C TRP A 426 14.80 9.75 -19.24
N LEU A 427 15.61 8.99 -18.49
CA LEU A 427 15.13 8.11 -17.43
C LEU A 427 14.89 8.83 -16.11
N ILE A 428 15.36 10.08 -15.92
CA ILE A 428 15.15 10.78 -14.65
C ILE A 428 13.66 10.90 -14.28
N PRO A 429 12.74 11.30 -15.18
CA PRO A 429 11.34 11.48 -14.81
C PRO A 429 10.68 10.22 -14.23
N GLN A 430 10.93 9.05 -14.83
CA GLN A 430 10.40 7.78 -14.30
C GLN A 430 10.99 7.46 -12.92
N TYR A 431 12.30 7.65 -12.71
CA TYR A 431 12.93 7.43 -11.41
C TYR A 431 12.45 8.40 -10.32
N VAL A 432 12.23 9.67 -10.68
CA VAL A 432 11.74 10.70 -9.74
C VAL A 432 10.30 10.42 -9.33
N ILE A 433 9.40 10.21 -10.29
CA ILE A 433 7.99 9.91 -10.00
C ILE A 433 7.88 8.59 -9.23
N PHE A 434 8.70 7.60 -9.58
CA PHE A 434 8.79 6.35 -8.83
C PHE A 434 9.27 6.58 -7.38
N GLY A 435 10.26 7.46 -7.15
CA GLY A 435 10.69 7.83 -5.80
C GLY A 435 9.62 8.57 -4.99
N VAL A 436 8.86 9.47 -5.61
CA VAL A 436 7.70 10.12 -4.94
C VAL A 436 6.63 9.09 -4.62
N SER A 437 6.32 8.19 -5.55
CA SER A 437 5.42 7.06 -5.33
C SER A 437 5.85 6.23 -4.12
N ASP A 438 7.13 5.89 -4.02
CA ASP A 438 7.68 5.09 -2.91
C ASP A 438 7.57 5.79 -1.56
N MET A 439 7.80 7.11 -1.51
CA MET A 439 7.57 7.92 -0.32
C MET A 439 6.11 7.83 0.19
N PHE A 440 5.13 7.83 -0.73
CA PHE A 440 3.72 7.74 -0.37
C PHE A 440 3.33 6.32 0.04
N THR A 441 3.64 5.33 -0.79
CA THR A 441 3.23 3.94 -0.57
C THR A 441 3.97 3.28 0.58
N MET A 442 5.31 3.34 0.60
CA MET A 442 6.10 2.64 1.62
C MET A 442 5.82 3.18 3.02
N VAL A 443 5.84 4.51 3.17
CA VAL A 443 5.57 5.15 4.48
C VAL A 443 4.13 4.91 4.90
N GLY A 444 3.18 5.00 3.96
CA GLY A 444 1.77 4.72 4.22
C GLY A 444 1.51 3.29 4.67
N LEU A 445 2.14 2.29 4.04
CA LEU A 445 2.03 0.89 4.43
C LEU A 445 2.67 0.63 5.80
N GLN A 446 3.86 1.18 6.06
CA GLN A 446 4.51 1.06 7.37
C GLN A 446 3.63 1.64 8.49
N GLU A 447 3.10 2.85 8.29
CA GLU A 447 2.22 3.53 9.26
C GLU A 447 0.91 2.75 9.47
N PHE A 448 0.31 2.24 8.39
CA PHE A 448 -0.91 1.45 8.44
C PHE A 448 -0.70 0.12 9.18
N PHE A 449 0.27 -0.70 8.78
CA PHE A 449 0.50 -2.00 9.40
C PHE A 449 1.01 -1.89 10.84
N TYR A 450 1.68 -0.79 11.20
CA TYR A 450 2.03 -0.50 12.59
C TYR A 450 0.81 -0.12 13.44
N GLY A 451 -0.04 0.77 12.91
CA GLY A 451 -1.14 1.37 13.66
C GLY A 451 -2.35 0.46 13.83
N GLN A 452 -2.50 -0.56 12.97
CA GLN A 452 -3.66 -1.47 12.99
C GLN A 452 -3.45 -2.73 13.82
N VAL A 453 -2.22 -3.00 14.28
CA VAL A 453 -1.91 -4.14 15.15
C VAL A 453 -1.77 -3.69 16.62
N PRO A 454 -2.17 -4.52 17.60
CA PRO A 454 -1.95 -4.24 19.01
C PRO A 454 -0.48 -3.99 19.34
N SER A 455 -0.21 -3.31 20.46
CA SER A 455 1.14 -2.94 20.90
C SER A 455 2.09 -4.12 20.96
N GLU A 456 1.60 -5.28 21.38
CA GLU A 456 2.35 -6.54 21.50
C GLU A 456 2.69 -7.18 20.13
N LEU A 457 1.96 -6.82 19.07
CA LEU A 457 2.10 -7.37 17.72
C LEU A 457 2.72 -6.40 16.70
N ARG A 458 3.25 -5.25 17.16
CA ARG A 458 3.86 -4.24 16.26
C ARG A 458 5.01 -4.78 15.41
N SER A 459 5.80 -5.72 15.94
CA SER A 459 6.84 -6.43 15.19
C SER A 459 6.25 -7.32 14.08
N VAL A 460 5.13 -7.97 14.36
CA VAL A 460 4.37 -8.77 13.38
C VAL A 460 3.80 -7.89 12.28
N GLY A 461 3.19 -6.74 12.62
CA GLY A 461 2.71 -5.77 11.63
C GLY A 461 3.83 -5.29 10.71
N MET A 462 5.00 -4.95 11.25
CA MET A 462 6.16 -4.58 10.45
C MET A 462 6.68 -5.71 9.57
N ALA A 463 6.72 -6.94 10.08
CA ALA A 463 7.15 -8.09 9.30
C ALA A 463 6.14 -8.47 8.21
N LEU A 464 4.84 -8.28 8.44
CA LEU A 464 3.79 -8.38 7.42
C LEU A 464 3.93 -7.32 6.34
N ASN A 465 4.32 -6.09 6.69
CA ASN A 465 4.63 -5.07 5.69
C ASN A 465 5.84 -5.47 4.82
N LEU A 466 6.94 -5.95 5.43
CA LEU A 466 8.10 -6.44 4.68
C LEU A 466 7.75 -7.63 3.78
N SER A 467 6.84 -8.50 4.22
CA SER A 467 6.42 -9.66 3.43
C SER A 467 5.62 -9.30 2.18
N ILE A 468 5.01 -8.11 2.10
CA ILE A 468 4.40 -7.59 0.85
C ILE A 468 5.48 -7.49 -0.22
N TYR A 469 6.62 -6.87 0.10
CA TYR A 469 7.77 -6.76 -0.80
C TYR A 469 8.32 -8.14 -1.17
N GLY A 470 8.36 -9.06 -0.21
CA GLY A 470 8.71 -10.45 -0.46
C GLY A 470 7.82 -11.09 -1.53
N ALA A 471 6.51 -11.01 -1.32
CA ALA A 471 5.52 -11.63 -2.18
C ALA A 471 5.52 -11.03 -3.59
N GLY A 472 5.60 -9.71 -3.72
CA GLY A 472 5.64 -9.06 -5.04
C GLY A 472 6.90 -9.35 -5.82
N ASN A 473 8.05 -9.49 -5.16
CA ASN A 473 9.28 -9.88 -5.82
C ASN A 473 9.22 -11.33 -6.34
N TYR A 474 8.70 -12.28 -5.56
CA TYR A 474 8.46 -13.63 -6.08
C TYR A 474 7.45 -13.65 -7.22
N LEU A 475 6.36 -12.88 -7.11
CA LEU A 475 5.34 -12.82 -8.15
C LEU A 475 5.90 -12.18 -9.44
N SER A 476 6.73 -11.13 -9.31
CA SER A 476 7.48 -10.52 -10.42
C SER A 476 8.41 -11.54 -11.09
N SER A 477 9.18 -12.29 -10.29
CA SER A 477 10.06 -13.36 -10.78
C SER A 477 9.29 -14.43 -11.57
N PHE A 478 8.16 -14.89 -11.01
CA PHE A 478 7.27 -15.85 -11.66
C PHE A 478 6.70 -15.30 -12.97
N MET A 479 6.22 -14.06 -12.96
CA MET A 479 5.64 -13.41 -14.13
C MET A 479 6.66 -13.25 -15.25
N ILE A 480 7.88 -12.77 -14.95
CA ILE A 480 8.96 -12.66 -15.93
C ILE A 480 9.26 -14.03 -16.55
N SER A 481 9.39 -15.07 -15.73
CA SER A 481 9.67 -16.44 -16.21
C SER A 481 8.56 -16.99 -17.11
N VAL A 482 7.29 -16.73 -16.77
CA VAL A 482 6.13 -17.17 -17.56
C VAL A 482 6.06 -16.42 -18.89
N ILE A 483 6.21 -15.09 -18.88
CA ILE A 483 6.18 -14.26 -20.09
C ILE A 483 7.35 -14.61 -21.00
N ASP A 484 8.56 -14.78 -20.47
CA ASP A 484 9.73 -15.19 -21.25
C ASP A 484 9.48 -16.54 -21.93
N LYS A 485 8.96 -17.52 -21.18
CA LYS A 485 8.65 -18.84 -21.72
C LYS A 485 7.56 -18.82 -22.79
N ILE A 486 6.54 -17.95 -22.68
CA ILE A 486 5.45 -17.84 -23.66
C ILE A 486 5.92 -17.09 -24.91
N THR A 487 6.66 -16.00 -24.74
CA THR A 487 7.05 -15.10 -25.84
C THR A 487 8.20 -15.67 -26.67
N ASN A 488 9.04 -16.53 -26.07
CA ASN A 488 10.09 -17.26 -26.77
C ASN A 488 9.57 -18.51 -27.52
N GLN A 489 8.26 -18.83 -27.45
CA GLN A 489 7.70 -19.92 -28.25
C GLN A 489 7.49 -19.48 -29.71
N TYR A 490 7.66 -20.43 -30.63
CA TYR A 490 7.43 -20.26 -32.08
C TYR A 490 8.50 -19.43 -32.83
N GLY A 491 9.70 -19.26 -32.28
CA GLY A 491 10.81 -18.57 -32.96
C GLY A 491 10.63 -17.06 -33.06
N GLN A 492 9.67 -16.48 -32.33
CA GLN A 492 9.58 -15.04 -32.10
C GLN A 492 10.50 -14.63 -30.94
N ARG A 493 10.94 -13.36 -30.96
CA ARG A 493 11.82 -12.81 -29.91
C ARG A 493 11.05 -12.57 -28.62
N SER A 494 11.70 -12.89 -27.51
CA SER A 494 11.14 -12.68 -26.17
C SER A 494 10.96 -11.18 -25.87
N TRP A 495 9.98 -10.85 -25.03
CA TRP A 495 9.86 -9.49 -24.48
C TRP A 495 11.11 -9.05 -23.72
N PHE A 496 11.89 -10.01 -23.22
CA PHE A 496 13.10 -9.82 -22.42
C PHE A 496 14.34 -10.35 -23.13
N ASP A 497 14.42 -10.18 -24.46
CA ASP A 497 15.58 -10.58 -25.25
C ASP A 497 16.90 -10.09 -24.62
N ASN A 498 17.97 -10.86 -24.81
CA ASN A 498 19.29 -10.53 -24.28
C ASN A 498 19.83 -9.25 -24.93
N ASP A 499 19.52 -9.05 -26.21
CA ASP A 499 19.69 -7.78 -26.88
C ASP A 499 18.45 -6.91 -26.64
N LEU A 500 18.62 -5.93 -25.75
CA LEU A 500 17.56 -5.01 -25.37
C LEU A 500 17.08 -4.13 -26.52
N ASP A 501 17.86 -3.94 -27.57
CA ASP A 501 17.42 -3.19 -28.76
C ASP A 501 16.42 -4.00 -29.60
N GLN A 502 16.39 -5.31 -29.39
CA GLN A 502 15.47 -6.25 -30.02
C GLN A 502 14.36 -6.72 -29.06
N ALA A 503 14.49 -6.42 -27.77
CA ALA A 503 13.51 -6.72 -26.73
C ALA A 503 12.29 -5.78 -26.80
N HIS A 504 11.24 -6.15 -26.08
CA HIS A 504 9.98 -5.39 -25.98
C HIS A 504 9.63 -5.13 -24.51
N LEU A 505 10.54 -4.46 -23.80
CA LEU A 505 10.34 -4.06 -22.41
C LEU A 505 9.16 -3.08 -22.25
N ASP A 506 8.84 -2.31 -23.29
CA ASP A 506 7.71 -1.41 -23.31
C ASP A 506 6.37 -2.14 -23.13
N TYR A 507 6.18 -3.32 -23.74
CA TYR A 507 5.00 -4.17 -23.51
C TYR A 507 4.90 -4.63 -22.06
N PHE A 508 6.03 -4.97 -21.45
CA PHE A 508 6.06 -5.37 -20.05
C PHE A 508 5.72 -4.20 -19.11
N TYR A 509 6.22 -3.00 -19.36
CA TYR A 509 5.87 -1.81 -18.60
C TYR A 509 4.39 -1.42 -18.77
N TRP A 510 3.82 -1.57 -19.97
CA TRP A 510 2.38 -1.41 -20.19
C TRP A 510 1.55 -2.43 -19.43
N LEU A 511 1.99 -3.70 -19.38
CA LEU A 511 1.33 -4.74 -18.58
C LEU A 511 1.34 -4.37 -17.09
N LEU A 512 2.47 -3.94 -16.56
CA LEU A 512 2.59 -3.50 -15.16
C LEU A 512 1.72 -2.28 -14.85
N ALA A 513 1.62 -1.33 -15.77
CA ALA A 513 0.72 -0.18 -15.64
C ALA A 513 -0.75 -0.63 -15.62
N TRP A 514 -1.13 -1.57 -16.48
CA TRP A 514 -2.46 -2.16 -16.52
C TRP A 514 -2.80 -2.91 -15.23
N GLU A 515 -1.92 -3.81 -14.76
CA GLU A 515 -2.10 -4.56 -13.53
C GLU A 515 -2.22 -3.64 -12.31
N SER A 516 -1.37 -2.62 -12.24
CA SER A 516 -1.41 -1.60 -11.19
C SER A 516 -2.71 -0.79 -11.22
N THR A 517 -3.25 -0.51 -12.41
CA THR A 517 -4.55 0.14 -12.57
C THR A 517 -5.70 -0.76 -12.12
N ALA A 518 -5.66 -2.05 -12.47
CA ALA A 518 -6.65 -3.02 -12.02
C ALA A 518 -6.63 -3.20 -10.49
N ALA A 519 -5.44 -3.22 -9.88
CA ALA A 519 -5.27 -3.27 -8.43
C ALA A 519 -5.74 -1.98 -7.74
N ALA A 520 -5.45 -0.82 -8.31
CA ALA A 520 -5.97 0.46 -7.83
C ALA A 520 -7.51 0.50 -7.90
N ALA A 521 -8.10 0.01 -8.99
CA ALA A 521 -9.54 -0.12 -9.13
C ALA A 521 -10.13 -1.11 -8.12
N ALA A 522 -9.47 -2.25 -7.87
CA ALA A 522 -9.88 -3.22 -6.83
C ALA A 522 -9.82 -2.62 -5.42
N ASN A 523 -8.78 -1.81 -5.13
CA ASN A 523 -8.68 -1.04 -3.90
C ASN A 523 -9.84 -0.04 -3.75
N VAL A 524 -10.19 0.68 -4.82
CA VAL A 524 -11.35 1.57 -4.83
C VAL A 524 -12.67 0.79 -4.71
N ASN A 525 -12.75 -0.42 -5.28
CA ASN A 525 -13.92 -1.29 -5.24
C ASN A 525 -14.14 -1.92 -3.85
N ALA A 526 -13.09 -2.28 -3.13
CA ALA A 526 -13.17 -2.72 -1.73
C ALA A 526 -13.70 -1.60 -0.80
N TRP A 527 -13.56 -0.34 -1.21
CA TRP A 527 -14.08 0.85 -0.52
C TRP A 527 -15.52 1.22 -0.93
N SER A 528 -16.06 0.58 -1.97
CA SER A 528 -17.25 1.05 -2.68
C SER A 528 -18.60 0.53 -2.14
N GLY A 529 -18.63 -0.25 -1.05
CA GLY A 529 -19.89 -0.68 -0.43
C GLY A 529 -20.79 0.47 0.07
N VAL A 530 -20.21 1.62 0.41
CA VAL A 530 -20.94 2.84 0.84
C VAL A 530 -21.02 3.89 -0.30
N SER A 531 -20.11 3.84 -1.27
CA SER A 531 -20.04 4.77 -2.40
C SER A 531 -20.87 4.37 -3.62
N PHE A 532 -21.29 3.10 -3.73
CA PHE A 532 -22.24 2.67 -4.77
C PHE A 532 -23.70 3.04 -4.46
N LEU A 533 -24.07 3.21 -3.18
CA LEU A 533 -25.43 3.60 -2.80
C LEU A 533 -25.84 4.97 -3.37
N PRO A 534 -24.95 5.98 -3.45
CA PRO A 534 -25.17 7.20 -4.24
C PRO A 534 -25.41 6.98 -5.73
N LEU A 535 -24.68 6.07 -6.38
CA LEU A 535 -24.90 5.73 -7.79
C LEU A 535 -26.23 5.02 -7.99
N LEU A 536 -26.58 4.08 -7.11
CA LEU A 536 -27.86 3.39 -7.10
C LEU A 536 -29.01 4.36 -6.82
N GLY A 537 -28.83 5.29 -5.88
CA GLY A 537 -29.80 6.34 -5.54
C GLY A 537 -30.04 7.30 -6.71
N GLY A 538 -28.98 7.76 -7.38
CA GLY A 538 -29.08 8.55 -8.60
C GLY A 538 -29.73 7.78 -9.76
N PHE A 539 -29.36 6.50 -9.93
CA PHE A 539 -29.97 5.62 -10.93
C PHE A 539 -31.47 5.41 -10.69
N ILE A 540 -31.89 5.15 -9.44
CA ILE A 540 -33.30 4.98 -9.06
C ILE A 540 -34.07 6.30 -9.27
N ALA A 541 -33.47 7.43 -8.93
CA ALA A 541 -34.05 8.75 -9.18
C ALA A 541 -34.24 9.04 -10.67
N ASP A 542 -33.23 8.79 -11.50
CA ASP A 542 -33.27 9.12 -12.93
C ASP A 542 -34.03 8.07 -13.76
N SER A 543 -34.20 6.83 -13.26
CA SER A 543 -34.82 5.72 -14.00
C SER A 543 -36.27 5.41 -13.60
N PHE A 544 -36.67 5.63 -12.33
CA PHE A 544 -37.94 5.12 -11.81
C PHE A 544 -38.75 6.13 -11.00
N LEU A 545 -38.14 6.79 -10.00
CA LEU A 545 -38.89 7.55 -9.00
C LEU A 545 -38.93 9.07 -9.24
N GLY A 546 -37.99 9.61 -10.02
CA GLY A 546 -37.77 11.05 -10.11
C GLY A 546 -37.01 11.61 -8.90
N ARG A 547 -36.16 12.62 -9.14
CA ARG A 547 -35.25 13.18 -8.12
C ARG A 547 -35.95 13.64 -6.85
N PHE A 548 -37.09 14.33 -6.97
CA PHE A 548 -37.85 14.81 -5.83
C PHE A 548 -38.38 13.67 -4.94
N ARG A 549 -39.00 12.63 -5.54
CA ARG A 549 -39.54 11.50 -4.75
C ARG A 549 -38.42 10.67 -4.12
N THR A 550 -37.31 10.47 -4.83
CA THR A 550 -36.13 9.78 -4.26
C THR A 550 -35.54 10.55 -3.08
N ILE A 551 -35.46 11.89 -3.16
CA ILE A 551 -35.05 12.72 -2.02
C ILE A 551 -35.99 12.49 -0.85
N VAL A 552 -37.31 12.65 -1.03
CA VAL A 552 -38.27 12.52 0.08
C VAL A 552 -38.22 11.12 0.72
N ILE A 553 -38.18 10.06 -0.08
CA ILE A 553 -38.12 8.67 0.43
C ILE A 553 -36.80 8.42 1.15
N ALA A 554 -35.66 8.74 0.53
CA ALA A 554 -34.35 8.47 1.11
C ALA A 554 -34.08 9.33 2.35
N TYR A 555 -34.55 10.57 2.36
CA TYR A 555 -34.42 11.47 3.50
C TYR A 555 -35.33 11.03 4.67
N SER A 556 -36.52 10.50 4.38
CA SER A 556 -37.40 9.89 5.39
C SER A 556 -36.80 8.62 5.99
N LEU A 557 -36.20 7.75 5.18
CA LEU A 557 -35.45 6.57 5.67
C LEU A 557 -34.27 6.98 6.54
N TYR A 558 -33.59 8.07 6.19
CA TYR A 558 -32.49 8.61 7.00
C TYR A 558 -32.97 9.12 8.36
N ILE A 559 -34.07 9.88 8.41
CA ILE A 559 -34.70 10.36 9.66
C ILE A 559 -35.16 9.17 10.53
N MET A 560 -35.82 8.19 9.91
CA MET A 560 -36.26 6.97 10.60
C MET A 560 -35.07 6.21 11.19
N GLY A 561 -33.96 6.10 10.46
CA GLY A 561 -32.71 5.54 10.97
C GLY A 561 -32.18 6.31 12.17
N LEU A 562 -32.07 7.64 12.12
CA LEU A 562 -31.61 8.44 13.26
C LEU A 562 -32.54 8.35 14.49
N GLY A 563 -33.86 8.31 14.27
CA GLY A 563 -34.85 8.12 15.32
C GLY A 563 -34.75 6.74 15.99
N LEU A 564 -34.60 5.67 15.21
CA LEU A 564 -34.39 4.31 15.73
C LEU A 564 -33.05 4.18 16.47
N LEU A 565 -32.02 4.89 16.03
CA LEU A 565 -30.71 4.94 16.69
C LEU A 565 -30.80 5.65 18.04
N SER A 566 -31.51 6.78 18.12
CA SER A 566 -31.78 7.50 19.37
C SER A 566 -32.64 6.68 20.34
N PHE A 567 -33.67 5.98 19.83
CA PHE A 567 -34.50 5.10 20.64
C PHE A 567 -33.72 3.89 21.18
N SER A 568 -32.88 3.27 20.36
CA SER A 568 -31.95 2.21 20.79
C SER A 568 -31.01 2.70 21.90
N ALA A 569 -30.47 3.92 21.76
CA ALA A 569 -29.64 4.54 22.81
C ALA A 569 -30.43 4.85 24.10
N MET A 570 -31.71 5.25 23.99
CA MET A 570 -32.57 5.51 25.16
C MET A 570 -32.92 4.23 25.92
N THR A 571 -33.16 3.12 25.22
CA THR A 571 -33.41 1.82 25.87
C THR A 571 -32.19 1.30 26.64
N SER A 572 -30.99 1.84 26.37
CA SER A 572 -29.75 1.50 27.08
C SER A 572 -29.67 2.05 28.51
N SER A 573 -30.43 3.08 28.88
CA SER A 573 -30.29 3.71 30.22
C SER A 573 -30.95 2.91 31.34
N ASN A 574 -31.77 1.90 31.00
CA ASN A 574 -32.64 1.22 31.96
C ASN A 574 -32.23 -0.24 32.26
N SER A 575 -31.23 -0.80 31.59
CA SER A 575 -30.74 -2.16 31.84
C SER A 575 -29.22 -2.26 31.71
N LYS A 576 -28.60 -3.06 32.59
CA LYS A 576 -27.14 -3.30 32.56
C LYS A 576 -26.68 -4.13 31.35
N ASP A 577 -27.62 -4.84 30.70
CA ASP A 577 -27.40 -5.60 29.46
C ASP A 577 -28.32 -5.09 28.34
N PRO A 578 -27.84 -4.97 27.09
CA PRO A 578 -28.66 -4.54 25.98
C PRO A 578 -29.62 -5.65 25.52
N ASN A 579 -30.92 -5.37 25.52
CA ASN A 579 -31.93 -6.31 25.03
C ASN A 579 -31.69 -6.67 23.55
N GLN A 580 -32.02 -7.90 23.13
CA GLN A 580 -31.88 -8.34 21.73
C GLN A 580 -32.60 -7.40 20.74
N LEU A 581 -33.74 -6.84 21.16
CA LEU A 581 -34.47 -5.81 20.42
C LEU A 581 -33.64 -4.54 20.19
N GLN A 582 -32.86 -4.10 21.18
CA GLN A 582 -32.00 -2.91 21.11
C GLN A 582 -30.89 -3.07 20.06
N VAL A 583 -30.27 -4.25 19.98
CA VAL A 583 -29.22 -4.56 19.01
C VAL A 583 -29.77 -4.64 17.59
N ILE A 584 -30.95 -5.26 17.43
CA ILE A 584 -31.66 -5.29 16.14
C ILE A 584 -31.98 -3.86 15.70
N LEU A 585 -32.56 -3.05 16.59
CA LEU A 585 -32.88 -1.65 16.33
C LEU A 585 -31.63 -0.83 15.94
N PHE A 586 -30.50 -1.07 16.61
CA PHE A 586 -29.22 -0.42 16.31
C PHE A 586 -28.73 -0.76 14.89
N PHE A 587 -28.63 -2.03 14.50
CA PHE A 587 -28.16 -2.37 13.16
C PHE A 587 -29.16 -1.96 12.06
N CYS A 588 -30.46 -2.15 12.28
CA CYS A 588 -31.50 -1.66 11.37
C CYS A 588 -31.38 -0.16 11.14
N SER A 589 -31.10 0.60 12.20
CA SER A 589 -30.90 2.05 12.10
C SER A 589 -29.70 2.43 11.23
N LEU A 590 -28.57 1.73 11.35
CA LEU A 590 -27.36 1.99 10.55
C LEU A 590 -27.58 1.69 9.05
N TYR A 591 -28.29 0.62 8.72
CA TYR A 591 -28.63 0.30 7.34
C TYR A 591 -29.60 1.32 6.73
N LEU A 592 -30.61 1.75 7.50
CA LEU A 592 -31.54 2.80 7.07
C LEU A 592 -30.83 4.15 6.85
N ILE A 593 -29.88 4.50 7.72
CA ILE A 593 -29.03 5.68 7.56
C ILE A 593 -28.20 5.57 6.28
N ALA A 594 -27.55 4.43 6.03
CA ALA A 594 -26.72 4.23 4.84
C ALA A 594 -27.53 4.30 3.53
N ILE A 595 -28.70 3.64 3.49
CA ILE A 595 -29.61 3.69 2.33
C ILE A 595 -30.14 5.10 2.11
N GLY A 596 -30.56 5.77 3.19
CA GLY A 596 -31.08 7.13 3.12
C GLY A 596 -30.02 8.13 2.63
N GLN A 597 -28.80 8.05 3.16
CA GLN A 597 -27.63 8.82 2.72
C GLN A 597 -27.29 8.58 1.24
N GLY A 598 -27.36 7.33 0.80
CA GLY A 598 -27.18 6.94 -0.59
C GLY A 598 -28.21 7.54 -1.53
N GLY A 599 -29.49 7.55 -1.16
CA GLY A 599 -30.53 8.12 -2.00
C GLY A 599 -30.56 9.64 -2.02
N TYR A 600 -30.40 10.31 -0.86
CA TYR A 600 -30.66 11.75 -0.79
C TYR A 600 -29.48 12.60 -1.30
N LYS A 601 -28.23 12.27 -0.93
CA LYS A 601 -27.04 13.09 -1.20
C LYS A 601 -26.79 13.39 -2.68
N PRO A 602 -26.82 12.40 -3.60
CA PRO A 602 -26.65 12.68 -5.02
C PRO A 602 -27.83 13.48 -5.57
N CYS A 603 -29.06 13.19 -5.13
CA CYS A 603 -30.26 13.75 -5.70
C CYS A 603 -30.50 15.22 -5.28
N ILE A 604 -30.25 15.58 -4.02
CA ILE A 604 -30.53 16.94 -3.51
C ILE A 604 -29.66 18.01 -4.17
N LYS A 605 -28.38 17.70 -4.41
CA LYS A 605 -27.44 18.62 -5.04
C LYS A 605 -27.83 18.90 -6.49
N VAL A 606 -28.20 17.84 -7.20
CA VAL A 606 -28.63 17.92 -8.60
C VAL A 606 -30.00 18.59 -8.70
N PHE A 607 -30.95 18.26 -7.82
CA PHE A 607 -32.28 18.89 -7.80
C PHE A 607 -32.23 20.40 -7.55
N GLY A 608 -31.35 20.87 -6.64
CA GLY A 608 -31.14 22.30 -6.47
C GLY A 608 -30.43 22.97 -7.66
N ALA A 609 -29.55 22.24 -8.34
CA ALA A 609 -28.91 22.69 -9.57
C ALA A 609 -29.89 22.76 -10.77
N ASP A 610 -30.96 21.97 -10.74
CA ASP A 610 -32.04 21.96 -11.74
C ASP A 610 -33.01 23.16 -11.58
N GLN A 611 -32.88 23.95 -10.52
CA GLN A 611 -33.72 25.14 -10.31
C GLN A 611 -33.29 26.33 -11.20
N PHE A 612 -32.07 26.30 -11.71
CA PHE A 612 -31.47 27.35 -12.55
C PHE A 612 -31.53 26.94 -14.02
N ASP A 613 -32.02 27.82 -14.91
CA ASP A 613 -32.05 27.55 -16.35
C ASP A 613 -30.64 27.69 -16.94
N GLY A 614 -30.19 26.69 -17.70
CA GLY A 614 -28.86 26.68 -18.31
C GLY A 614 -28.73 27.56 -19.56
N ASN A 615 -29.85 28.04 -20.10
CA ASN A 615 -29.87 28.86 -21.32
C ASN A 615 -29.79 30.37 -21.03
N ASP A 616 -29.96 30.79 -19.77
CA ASP A 616 -29.77 32.18 -19.34
C ASP A 616 -28.38 32.34 -18.67
N ILE A 617 -27.59 33.29 -19.17
CA ILE A 617 -26.23 33.59 -18.68
C ILE A 617 -26.26 34.00 -17.21
N LYS A 618 -27.34 34.66 -16.76
CA LYS A 618 -27.50 35.09 -15.37
C LYS A 618 -27.74 33.89 -14.44
N ASP A 619 -28.69 33.01 -14.79
CA ASP A 619 -28.98 31.78 -14.03
C ASP A 619 -27.76 30.83 -14.00
N ALA A 620 -26.95 30.77 -15.06
CA ALA A 620 -25.73 29.97 -15.09
C ALA A 620 -24.67 30.41 -14.07
N LYS A 621 -24.51 31.73 -13.87
CA LYS A 621 -23.61 32.29 -12.83
C LYS A 621 -24.15 32.01 -11.42
N ASP A 622 -25.46 32.13 -11.24
CA ASP A 622 -26.14 31.87 -9.97
C ASP A 622 -26.11 30.38 -9.60
N LYS A 623 -26.14 29.47 -10.58
CA LYS A 623 -25.93 28.03 -10.40
C LYS A 623 -24.55 27.68 -9.85
N SER A 624 -23.49 28.35 -10.31
CA SER A 624 -22.14 28.18 -9.76
C SER A 624 -22.04 28.70 -8.33
N SER A 625 -22.65 29.87 -8.07
CA SER A 625 -22.77 30.45 -6.72
C SER A 625 -23.52 29.52 -5.76
N TYR A 626 -24.60 28.86 -6.21
CA TYR A 626 -25.35 27.88 -5.42
C TYR A 626 -24.46 26.75 -4.88
N PHE A 627 -23.58 26.16 -5.73
CA PHE A 627 -22.67 25.13 -5.25
C PHE A 627 -21.67 25.65 -4.23
N ASN A 628 -21.18 26.88 -4.39
CA ASN A 628 -20.29 27.52 -3.41
C ASN A 628 -20.99 27.75 -2.07
N TRP A 629 -22.23 28.26 -2.07
CA TRP A 629 -23.04 28.44 -0.86
C TRP A 629 -23.43 27.12 -0.19
N LEU A 630 -23.74 26.09 -0.97
CA LEU A 630 -24.02 24.75 -0.47
C LEU A 630 -22.78 24.12 0.20
N MET A 631 -21.59 24.34 -0.37
CA MET A 631 -20.33 23.91 0.23
C MET A 631 -20.00 24.70 1.50
N PHE A 632 -20.16 26.03 1.48
CA PHE A 632 -19.96 26.88 2.65
C PHE A 632 -20.89 26.48 3.81
N GLY A 633 -22.20 26.34 3.55
CA GLY A 633 -23.17 25.90 4.56
C GLY A 633 -22.88 24.49 5.10
N SER A 634 -22.43 23.57 4.25
CA SER A 634 -21.98 22.25 4.67
C SER A 634 -20.77 22.34 5.62
N CYS A 635 -19.77 23.16 5.30
CA CYS A 635 -18.61 23.37 6.17
C CYS A 635 -18.97 23.98 7.53
N VAL A 636 -19.84 25.00 7.55
CA VAL A 636 -20.33 25.61 8.80
C VAL A 636 -21.11 24.59 9.63
N SER A 637 -22.01 23.83 9.02
CA SER A 637 -22.79 22.80 9.73
C SER A 637 -21.92 21.68 10.33
N ILE A 638 -20.88 21.23 9.62
CA ILE A 638 -19.93 20.21 10.12
C ILE A 638 -19.12 20.75 11.29
N LEU A 639 -18.71 22.01 11.24
CA LEU A 639 -17.93 22.67 12.28
C LEU A 639 -18.78 22.88 13.55
N THR A 640 -20.00 23.42 13.43
CA THR A 640 -20.92 23.60 14.56
C THR A 640 -21.38 22.26 15.14
N PHE A 641 -21.72 21.28 14.29
CA PHE A 641 -22.19 19.97 14.74
C PHE A 641 -21.11 19.19 15.50
N ARG A 642 -19.85 19.21 15.04
CA ARG A 642 -18.76 18.48 15.71
C ARG A 642 -18.42 19.05 17.10
N LEU A 643 -18.54 20.36 17.29
CA LEU A 643 -18.29 21.00 18.59
C LEU A 643 -19.41 20.74 19.60
N VAL A 644 -20.66 20.79 19.13
CA VAL A 644 -21.83 20.66 20.00
C VAL A 644 -22.17 19.19 20.28
N SER A 645 -21.97 18.30 19.31
CA SER A 645 -22.36 16.89 19.42
C SER A 645 -21.44 16.07 20.33
N SER A 646 -20.14 16.37 20.41
CA SER A 646 -19.24 15.67 21.34
C SER A 646 -19.61 15.97 22.79
N TYR A 647 -19.86 17.26 23.09
CA TYR A 647 -20.35 17.70 24.40
C TYR A 647 -21.69 17.04 24.76
N ILE A 648 -22.66 17.01 23.84
CA ILE A 648 -23.97 16.38 24.11
C ILE A 648 -23.84 14.86 24.31
N GLN A 649 -22.97 14.19 23.57
CA GLN A 649 -22.82 12.73 23.66
C GLN A 649 -22.05 12.31 24.92
N GLU A 650 -21.02 13.06 25.31
CA GLU A 650 -20.15 12.73 26.44
C GLU A 650 -20.72 13.24 27.78
N ASP A 651 -21.29 14.45 27.82
CA ASP A 651 -21.70 15.09 29.08
C ASP A 651 -23.21 15.07 29.35
N LEU A 652 -24.07 14.89 28.32
CA LEU A 652 -25.53 14.89 28.47
C LEU A 652 -26.15 13.49 28.29
N SER A 653 -26.24 12.99 27.06
CA SER A 653 -26.60 11.60 26.76
C SER A 653 -26.45 11.26 25.27
N TRP A 654 -26.11 10.01 24.99
CA TRP A 654 -26.07 9.46 23.64
C TRP A 654 -27.43 9.45 22.94
N SER A 655 -28.54 9.30 23.69
CA SER A 655 -29.89 9.36 23.11
C SER A 655 -30.21 10.75 22.58
N LEU A 656 -29.85 11.82 23.31
CA LEU A 656 -29.95 13.19 22.83
C LEU A 656 -28.97 13.46 21.68
N GLY A 657 -27.76 12.90 21.76
CA GLY A 657 -26.72 13.00 20.72
C GLY A 657 -27.14 12.48 19.35
N PHE A 658 -28.03 11.47 19.29
CA PHE A 658 -28.62 10.97 18.04
C PHE A 658 -30.02 11.57 17.75
N GLY A 659 -30.77 11.95 18.79
CA GLY A 659 -32.12 12.50 18.67
C GLY A 659 -32.15 13.92 18.11
N ILE A 660 -31.24 14.79 18.55
CA ILE A 660 -31.14 16.17 18.07
C ILE A 660 -30.90 16.25 16.55
N PRO A 661 -29.94 15.50 15.96
CA PRO A 661 -29.82 15.36 14.51
C PRO A 661 -31.12 14.94 13.83
N SER A 662 -31.85 13.98 14.41
CA SER A 662 -33.12 13.50 13.85
C SER A 662 -34.17 14.61 13.77
N VAL A 663 -34.28 15.45 14.81
CA VAL A 663 -35.19 16.60 14.84
C VAL A 663 -34.81 17.66 13.80
N PHE A 664 -33.53 18.00 13.69
CA PHE A 664 -33.06 18.96 12.66
C PHE A 664 -33.29 18.44 11.25
N MET A 665 -33.09 17.14 11.03
CA MET A 665 -33.37 16.50 9.76
C MET A 665 -34.88 16.49 9.47
N LEU A 666 -35.73 16.25 10.47
CA LEU A 666 -37.19 16.35 10.31
C LEU A 666 -37.64 17.78 9.96
N LEU A 667 -37.06 18.79 10.62
CA LEU A 667 -37.30 20.19 10.30
C LEU A 667 -36.84 20.53 8.87
N ALA A 668 -35.67 20.03 8.46
CA ALA A 668 -35.15 20.24 7.10
C ALA A 668 -36.03 19.57 6.04
N LEU A 669 -36.58 18.37 6.31
CA LEU A 669 -37.57 17.73 5.43
C LEU A 669 -38.84 18.56 5.34
N PHE A 670 -39.33 19.07 6.48
CA PHE A 670 -40.52 19.92 6.51
C PHE A 670 -40.32 21.21 5.70
N LEU A 671 -39.19 21.90 5.86
CA LEU A 671 -38.84 23.08 5.07
C LEU A 671 -38.71 22.75 3.58
N PHE A 672 -38.10 21.62 3.24
CA PHE A 672 -38.03 21.14 1.86
C PHE A 672 -39.42 20.88 1.27
N LEU A 673 -40.35 20.30 2.04
CA LEU A 673 -41.73 20.07 1.60
C LEU A 673 -42.55 21.36 1.49
N LEU A 674 -42.34 22.35 2.35
CA LEU A 674 -42.96 23.68 2.22
C LEU A 674 -42.55 24.38 0.93
N GLY A 675 -41.31 24.17 0.48
CA GLY A 675 -40.79 24.68 -0.79
C GLY A 675 -41.37 24.01 -2.04
N THR A 676 -42.23 22.99 -1.91
CA THR A 676 -42.79 22.27 -3.08
C THR A 676 -43.47 23.17 -4.10
N LYS A 677 -44.13 24.25 -3.67
CA LYS A 677 -44.79 25.20 -4.58
C LYS A 677 -43.82 26.15 -5.30
N THR A 678 -42.58 26.27 -4.82
CA THR A 678 -41.56 27.15 -5.41
C THR A 678 -40.56 26.40 -6.28
N TYR A 679 -40.48 25.07 -6.15
CA TYR A 679 -39.55 24.27 -6.94
C TYR A 679 -39.99 24.11 -8.39
N ARG A 680 -39.05 24.31 -9.30
CA ARG A 680 -39.12 23.88 -10.70
C ARG A 680 -38.90 22.37 -10.73
N PHE A 681 -39.97 21.64 -11.02
CA PHE A 681 -39.86 20.22 -11.32
C PHE A 681 -39.43 20.08 -12.77
N SER A 682 -38.20 19.59 -12.97
CA SER A 682 -37.79 19.16 -14.30
C SER A 682 -38.68 17.97 -14.67
N THR A 683 -39.69 18.21 -15.52
CA THR A 683 -40.57 17.16 -16.01
C THR A 683 -39.70 16.09 -16.65
N ALA A 684 -39.78 14.87 -16.12
CA ALA A 684 -39.33 13.71 -16.87
C ALA A 684 -39.90 13.85 -18.30
N ARG A 685 -39.04 13.87 -19.31
CA ARG A 685 -39.42 13.96 -20.73
C ARG A 685 -40.45 12.85 -21.01
N GLU A 686 -41.73 13.19 -20.90
CA GLU A 686 -42.83 12.25 -21.17
C GLU A 686 -42.67 11.74 -22.60
N GLY A 687 -42.70 10.42 -22.75
CA GLY A 687 -42.61 9.74 -24.04
C GLY A 687 -41.21 9.40 -24.56
N LYS A 688 -40.13 9.63 -23.79
CA LYS A 688 -38.76 9.52 -24.31
C LYS A 688 -37.96 8.52 -23.45
N LYS A 689 -37.55 7.37 -24.03
CA LYS A 689 -36.83 6.21 -23.39
C LYS A 689 -35.80 6.64 -22.32
N ASN A 690 -35.55 5.84 -21.27
CA ASN A 690 -34.53 6.15 -20.24
C ASN A 690 -33.18 6.55 -20.88
N PRO A 691 -32.45 7.55 -20.37
CA PRO A 691 -31.18 8.01 -20.97
C PRO A 691 -30.19 6.86 -21.18
N PHE A 692 -30.06 5.96 -20.20
CA PHE A 692 -29.26 4.75 -20.30
C PHE A 692 -29.80 3.75 -21.34
N ALA A 693 -31.13 3.64 -21.47
CA ALA A 693 -31.76 2.80 -22.49
C ALA A 693 -31.57 3.38 -23.90
N ARG A 694 -31.55 4.72 -24.06
CA ARG A 694 -31.25 5.37 -25.35
C ARG A 694 -29.79 5.19 -25.72
N ILE A 695 -28.88 5.42 -24.79
CA ILE A 695 -27.45 5.21 -25.01
C ILE A 695 -27.21 3.72 -25.36
N SER A 696 -27.74 2.79 -24.57
CA SER A 696 -27.65 1.36 -24.85
C SER A 696 -28.27 1.00 -26.21
N HIS A 697 -29.41 1.58 -26.56
CA HIS A 697 -30.05 1.38 -27.86
C HIS A 697 -29.18 1.91 -29.01
N VAL A 698 -28.54 3.08 -28.85
CA VAL A 698 -27.59 3.66 -29.83
C VAL A 698 -26.37 2.76 -29.99
N PHE A 699 -25.79 2.24 -28.90
CA PHE A 699 -24.68 1.29 -28.97
C PHE A 699 -25.07 -0.04 -29.61
N MET A 700 -26.23 -0.61 -29.26
CA MET A 700 -26.74 -1.83 -29.88
C MET A 700 -27.07 -1.63 -31.36
N ALA A 701 -27.63 -0.49 -31.73
CA ALA A 701 -27.88 -0.11 -33.12
C ALA A 701 -26.58 0.04 -33.92
N ALA A 702 -25.57 0.73 -33.35
CA ALA A 702 -24.26 0.86 -33.97
C ALA A 702 -23.57 -0.50 -34.16
N LEU A 703 -23.65 -1.39 -33.16
CA LEU A 703 -23.11 -2.75 -33.24
C LEU A 703 -23.85 -3.61 -34.27
N LYS A 704 -25.18 -3.53 -34.30
CA LYS A 704 -26.02 -4.27 -35.26
C LYS A 704 -25.74 -3.84 -36.70
N ASN A 705 -25.47 -2.55 -36.92
CA ASN A 705 -25.22 -1.98 -38.24
C ASN A 705 -23.72 -1.91 -38.60
N ARG A 706 -22.83 -2.56 -37.83
CA ARG A 706 -21.37 -2.45 -38.00
C ARG A 706 -20.87 -2.87 -39.38
N THR A 707 -21.55 -3.82 -40.03
CA THR A 707 -21.20 -4.41 -41.33
C THR A 707 -21.71 -3.61 -42.54
N GLN A 708 -22.53 -2.57 -42.31
CA GLN A 708 -23.01 -1.74 -43.42
C GLN A 708 -21.96 -0.72 -43.87
N PRO A 709 -21.85 -0.47 -45.20
CA PRO A 709 -20.91 0.51 -45.75
C PRO A 709 -21.35 1.95 -45.40
N ASP A 710 -20.37 2.83 -45.14
CA ASP A 710 -20.60 4.21 -44.71
C ASP A 710 -21.38 5.06 -45.75
N SER A 711 -21.47 4.59 -46.99
CA SER A 711 -22.19 5.25 -48.10
C SER A 711 -23.72 5.25 -47.95
N TYR A 712 -24.29 4.38 -47.12
CA TYR A 712 -25.76 4.30 -46.92
C TYR A 712 -26.33 5.39 -46.01
N ILE A 713 -25.49 6.27 -45.43
CA ILE A 713 -25.91 7.38 -44.56
C ILE A 713 -26.37 8.60 -45.40
N ALA A 714 -26.29 8.54 -46.73
CA ALA A 714 -26.79 9.59 -47.62
C ALA A 714 -28.31 9.46 -47.86
N ASN A 715 -29.11 9.98 -46.92
CA ASN A 715 -30.51 10.27 -47.22
C ASN A 715 -30.58 11.60 -48.01
N PRO A 716 -31.26 11.69 -49.18
CA PRO A 716 -31.16 12.87 -50.06
C PRO A 716 -31.78 14.16 -49.51
N ASN A 717 -32.53 14.11 -48.40
CA ASN A 717 -33.29 15.25 -47.89
C ASN A 717 -32.65 16.01 -46.71
N GLU A 718 -31.44 15.64 -46.27
CA GLU A 718 -30.72 16.39 -45.22
C GLU A 718 -29.28 16.70 -45.65
N THR A 719 -29.13 17.38 -46.79
CA THR A 719 -27.83 17.86 -47.28
C THR A 719 -27.23 19.03 -46.46
N LEU A 720 -27.89 19.48 -45.37
CA LEU A 720 -27.41 20.59 -44.54
C LEU A 720 -26.71 20.19 -43.22
N LEU A 721 -26.83 18.94 -42.75
CA LEU A 721 -26.36 18.54 -41.40
C LEU A 721 -25.06 17.71 -41.39
N THR A 722 -24.56 17.29 -42.56
CA THR A 722 -23.30 16.55 -42.69
C THR A 722 -22.06 17.39 -42.34
N HIS A 723 -22.20 18.73 -42.28
CA HIS A 723 -21.06 19.63 -42.06
C HIS A 723 -20.69 19.86 -40.58
N GLN A 724 -21.45 19.31 -39.61
CA GLN A 724 -21.22 19.56 -38.18
C GLN A 724 -21.02 18.31 -37.30
N SER A 725 -21.03 17.09 -37.86
CA SER A 725 -20.76 15.90 -37.04
C SER A 725 -19.28 15.79 -36.65
N SER A 726 -19.01 15.73 -35.34
CA SER A 726 -17.69 15.50 -34.77
C SER A 726 -17.04 14.23 -35.36
N LYS A 727 -15.79 14.32 -35.85
CA LYS A 727 -15.03 13.15 -36.39
C LYS A 727 -14.73 12.08 -35.32
N GLN A 728 -14.81 12.41 -34.03
CA GLN A 728 -14.68 11.46 -32.91
C GLN A 728 -15.91 10.54 -32.80
N PHE A 729 -15.67 9.24 -32.62
CA PHE A 729 -16.67 8.16 -32.50
C PHE A 729 -17.54 7.95 -33.76
N ARG A 730 -16.92 7.96 -34.95
CA ARG A 730 -17.58 7.67 -36.24
C ARG A 730 -18.39 6.36 -36.23
N PHE A 731 -17.98 5.35 -35.47
CA PHE A 731 -18.72 4.09 -35.41
C PHE A 731 -20.16 4.26 -34.88
N LEU A 732 -20.42 5.26 -34.03
CA LEU A 732 -21.77 5.57 -33.55
C LEU A 732 -22.66 6.22 -34.62
N ASN A 733 -22.09 6.79 -35.68
CA ASN A 733 -22.88 7.32 -36.80
C ASN A 733 -23.66 6.21 -37.52
N LYS A 734 -23.21 4.95 -37.42
CA LYS A 734 -23.93 3.79 -37.96
C LYS A 734 -25.26 3.51 -37.25
N ALA A 735 -25.48 4.09 -36.07
CA ALA A 735 -26.77 4.04 -35.38
C ALA A 735 -27.83 4.98 -36.01
N ALA A 736 -27.45 5.87 -36.94
CA ALA A 736 -28.37 6.83 -37.58
C ALA A 736 -29.51 6.17 -38.39
N ILE A 737 -29.37 4.88 -38.70
CA ILE A 737 -30.38 4.09 -39.41
C ILE A 737 -31.60 3.79 -38.52
N SER A 738 -31.42 3.77 -37.20
CA SER A 738 -32.46 3.37 -36.25
C SER A 738 -32.60 4.26 -35.01
N CYS A 739 -31.74 5.28 -34.89
CA CYS A 739 -31.73 6.25 -33.80
C CYS A 739 -31.69 7.68 -34.36
N SER A 740 -32.25 8.63 -33.61
CA SER A 740 -32.21 10.05 -33.99
C SER A 740 -30.81 10.65 -33.80
N PHE A 741 -30.48 11.69 -34.56
CA PHE A 741 -29.18 12.39 -34.46
C PHE A 741 -28.91 12.92 -33.05
N ALA A 742 -29.94 13.43 -32.36
CA ALA A 742 -29.83 13.91 -30.99
C ALA A 742 -29.43 12.80 -29.98
N GLU A 743 -29.91 11.57 -30.16
CA GLU A 743 -29.54 10.43 -29.31
C GLU A 743 -28.09 9.97 -29.56
N ILE A 744 -27.62 10.11 -30.79
CA ILE A 744 -26.24 9.77 -31.18
C ILE A 744 -25.25 10.78 -30.60
N GLU A 745 -25.56 12.08 -30.69
CA GLU A 745 -24.71 13.11 -30.08
C GLU A 745 -24.74 13.06 -28.54
N GLU A 746 -25.87 12.67 -27.92
CA GLU A 746 -25.96 12.41 -26.48
C GLU A 746 -25.03 11.24 -26.06
N ALA A 747 -25.04 10.13 -26.81
CA ALA A 747 -24.12 9.00 -26.57
C ALA A 747 -22.64 9.37 -26.78
N LYS A 748 -22.34 10.20 -27.79
CA LYS A 748 -20.98 10.73 -28.02
C LYS A 748 -20.53 11.69 -26.93
N ALA A 749 -21.41 12.54 -26.41
CA ALA A 749 -21.10 13.43 -25.30
C ALA A 749 -20.74 12.66 -24.03
N VAL A 750 -21.43 11.55 -23.75
CA VAL A 750 -21.07 10.63 -22.66
C VAL A 750 -19.71 9.97 -22.90
N LEU A 751 -19.42 9.51 -24.13
CA LEU A 751 -18.10 8.97 -24.48
C LEU A 751 -16.97 10.00 -24.41
N LYS A 752 -17.26 11.30 -24.61
CA LYS A 752 -16.27 12.39 -24.44
C LYS A 752 -15.94 12.68 -22.98
N LEU A 753 -16.85 12.34 -22.05
CA LEU A 753 -16.61 12.45 -20.60
C LEU A 753 -15.79 11.27 -20.04
N VAL A 754 -15.72 10.17 -20.79
CA VAL A 754 -14.75 9.10 -20.57
C VAL A 754 -13.46 9.55 -21.24
N PRO A 755 -12.35 9.80 -20.53
CA PRO A 755 -11.08 10.07 -21.19
C PRO A 755 -10.74 8.86 -22.07
N CYS A 756 -10.79 9.03 -23.39
CA CYS A 756 -10.31 8.03 -24.33
C CYS A 756 -8.79 7.97 -24.23
N GLY A 757 -8.31 7.08 -23.36
CA GLY A 757 -6.99 6.44 -23.45
C GLY A 757 -7.17 5.07 -24.05
#